data_AF-A0A2N1YNP4-F1
#
_entry.id   AF-A0A2N1YNP4-F1
#
_cell.length_a   1.000
_cell.length_b   1.000
_cell.length_c   1.000
_cell.angle_alpha   90.00
_cell.angle_beta   90.00
_cell.angle_gamma   90.00
#
_symmetry.space_group_name_H-M   'P 1'
#
loop_
_entity.id
_entity.type
_entity.pdbx_description
1 polymer ?
#
loop_
_entity_poly.entity_id
_entity_poly.type
_entity_poly.pdbx_seq_one_letter_code
_entity_poly.pdbx_strand_id
1 'polypeptide(L)'
;MIVVTQQRALNAEFIQQTLGMASILCSNSIDRGKHRQCPPSNVIQMTNGRTDNMKNTRHFPNPAQAATNRGCYNSALLAAKRLRIIMPDFVLRSALLLFALLITACAQRPMAPSDALPASVRSAPALPEEALRQISSAPANERAELTLLWAADYIAVGRLDAADKLLTTLDGQPLAASQTVRRGLLQAQLHLAAQDADSAVDVLNERRLITALADTPVSLQSRIGLLRADALTLRGDLLPSLQERVSVDHLLDGEARKYNRSMIWTQLMMVPSMELLDAERRTNDSTLAGWLELARLYRDPLSDIDTQLRNLDDWQRRQPRHPAASDTPDMIQALRLAVRDRPTSIAILLPESGPLAAPADAIRDGLLASYYSAQTQGHPVPELHFIDTTNGDIIALYNQALAHNPGLIIGPLDREQVSILAAIADLPVTTLALNYIDGQSAGGRLYQFGLAPEDEARQAAEQAITEGLTLAAVMYPRDNSGWGLRVATAFIDRFQSLGGTVTTSSAYATDASADTRAMLAIGQSENRARQLRRHSSLAIEFEPRRRQDIDVVFLVGNPAQARQLKPALNFHYASNLPVFATSHIYSGAVTPDRDNDLNGVRFVDIPWLLESGSPLHTQTAEVWPDGHGRYERLFAMGIDAYRLHARLLMLDTVPDSFLPGVTGQLSVSDNRVLTRRLSWAWFRQGRAQRIPVVAGSHQGADHGRSATIVAPPTR
;
A
#
# COMPACT_ATOMS: atom_id res chain seq x y z
N MET A 1 1.21 -1.87 15.09
CA MET A 1 2.45 -1.06 15.03
C MET A 1 2.24 0.26 14.27
N ILE A 2 1.51 0.27 13.14
CA ILE A 2 1.17 1.48 12.35
C ILE A 2 0.39 2.53 13.17
N VAL A 3 -0.63 2.12 13.93
CA VAL A 3 -1.42 3.02 14.82
C VAL A 3 -0.54 3.74 15.85
N VAL A 4 0.48 3.06 16.40
CA VAL A 4 1.43 3.65 17.38
C VAL A 4 2.39 4.64 16.72
N THR A 5 2.71 4.44 15.44
CA THR A 5 3.62 5.30 14.66
C THR A 5 2.90 6.57 14.18
N GLN A 6 1.66 6.42 13.71
CA GLN A 6 0.72 7.49 13.35
C GLN A 6 0.43 8.42 14.55
N GLN A 7 0.34 7.84 15.75
CA GLN A 7 0.11 8.59 16.99
C GLN A 7 1.36 9.31 17.52
N ARG A 8 2.58 8.85 17.22
CA ARG A 8 3.81 9.59 17.56
C ARG A 8 3.93 10.89 16.76
N ALA A 9 3.53 10.89 15.49
CA ALA A 9 3.50 12.10 14.66
C ALA A 9 2.45 13.11 15.18
N LEU A 10 1.22 12.64 15.44
CA LEU A 10 0.13 13.47 15.96
C LEU A 10 0.38 13.98 17.39
N ASN A 11 1.06 13.20 18.25
CA ASN A 11 1.41 13.63 19.61
C ASN A 11 2.63 14.56 19.66
N ALA A 12 3.57 14.46 18.71
CA ALA A 12 4.77 15.30 18.67
C ALA A 12 4.46 16.78 18.35
N GLU A 13 3.53 17.04 17.41
CA GLU A 13 3.03 18.40 17.13
C GLU A 13 2.23 18.98 18.31
N PHE A 14 1.49 18.14 19.03
CA PHE A 14 0.63 18.60 20.12
C PHE A 14 1.43 18.98 21.38
N ILE A 15 2.54 18.27 21.68
CA ILE A 15 3.45 18.65 22.77
C ILE A 15 4.09 20.02 22.48
N GLN A 16 4.38 20.35 21.21
CA GLN A 16 4.86 21.68 20.85
C GLN A 16 3.78 22.77 20.97
N GLN A 17 2.53 22.49 20.63
CA GLN A 17 1.44 23.46 20.74
C GLN A 17 0.93 23.68 22.18
N THR A 18 1.02 22.68 23.06
CA THR A 18 0.65 22.82 24.48
C THR A 18 1.75 23.41 25.36
N LEU A 19 3.02 23.30 24.96
CA LEU A 19 4.14 23.95 25.67
C LEU A 19 4.44 25.40 25.21
N GLY A 20 3.84 25.83 24.10
CA GLY A 20 4.06 27.17 23.50
C GLY A 20 3.45 28.37 24.25
N MET A 21 2.67 28.17 25.32
CA MET A 21 2.04 29.27 26.08
C MET A 21 2.49 29.40 27.54
N ALA A 22 3.50 28.63 27.99
CA ALA A 22 3.99 28.69 29.37
C ALA A 22 5.53 28.66 29.49
N SER A 23 6.24 29.33 28.59
CA SER A 23 7.69 29.58 28.74
C SER A 23 8.10 30.92 28.12
N ILE A 24 7.46 31.98 28.60
CA ILE A 24 8.05 33.32 28.63
C ILE A 24 7.83 33.80 30.06
N LEU A 25 8.94 34.00 30.80
CA LEU A 25 9.10 34.50 32.17
C LEU A 25 9.61 33.45 33.18
N CYS A 26 10.69 33.83 33.87
CA CYS A 26 11.50 33.11 34.85
C CYS A 26 12.52 32.11 34.25
N SER A 27 13.83 32.21 34.46
CA SER A 27 14.56 32.96 35.48
C SER A 27 16.00 33.24 35.05
N ASN A 28 16.47 34.46 35.31
CA ASN A 28 17.88 34.84 35.34
C ASN A 28 18.27 34.98 36.82
N SER A 29 19.44 34.46 37.20
CA SER A 29 20.17 34.69 38.47
C SER A 29 19.68 33.96 39.73
N ILE A 30 20.50 33.05 40.30
CA ILE A 30 21.38 33.32 41.46
C ILE A 30 22.36 32.14 41.64
N ASP A 31 23.60 32.51 41.95
CA ASP A 31 24.82 31.72 42.06
C ASP A 31 25.14 31.35 43.53
N ARG A 32 25.80 30.19 43.75
CA ARG A 32 26.86 29.88 44.74
C ARG A 32 26.88 28.42 45.26
N GLY A 33 27.83 27.64 44.73
CA GLY A 33 29.00 27.17 45.48
C GLY A 33 28.96 25.87 46.33
N LYS A 34 29.65 24.82 45.83
CA LYS A 34 30.83 24.11 46.40
C LYS A 34 30.76 22.56 46.32
N HIS A 35 31.76 21.99 45.61
CA HIS A 35 32.60 20.81 45.94
C HIS A 35 31.91 19.51 46.42
N ARG A 36 32.13 18.31 45.85
CA ARG A 36 33.42 17.61 45.64
C ARG A 36 33.23 16.27 44.87
N GLN A 37 34.24 15.91 44.07
CA GLN A 37 34.85 14.57 43.89
C GLN A 37 34.08 13.41 43.20
N CYS A 38 34.53 13.11 41.97
CA CYS A 38 34.63 11.75 41.41
C CYS A 38 35.98 11.10 41.78
N PRO A 39 36.07 9.76 41.82
CA PRO A 39 37.29 8.98 41.56
C PRO A 39 37.11 7.99 40.38
N PRO A 40 38.20 7.34 39.86
CA PRO A 40 38.52 7.42 38.43
C PRO A 40 38.84 6.09 37.70
N SER A 41 39.01 6.22 36.37
CA SER A 41 39.96 5.57 35.43
C SER A 41 40.13 4.04 35.35
N ASN A 42 40.12 3.55 34.10
CA ASN A 42 41.22 2.73 33.58
C ASN A 42 41.46 2.95 32.07
N VAL A 43 42.74 3.00 31.72
CA VAL A 43 43.38 3.30 30.43
C VAL A 43 44.10 2.05 29.97
N ILE A 44 44.10 1.71 28.68
CA ILE A 44 45.25 1.08 27.98
C ILE A 44 45.44 1.75 26.61
N GLN A 45 46.71 1.90 26.25
CA GLN A 45 47.35 2.81 25.28
C GLN A 45 47.74 2.18 23.93
N MET A 46 47.80 3.08 22.91
CA MET A 46 48.85 3.34 21.90
C MET A 46 49.29 2.31 20.84
N THR A 47 49.43 2.80 19.59
CA THR A 47 50.76 3.12 18.97
C THR A 47 50.64 3.97 17.67
N ASN A 48 51.77 4.58 17.28
CA ASN A 48 51.99 5.85 16.55
C ASN A 48 52.40 5.74 15.06
N GLY A 49 52.34 6.90 14.35
CA GLY A 49 53.25 7.34 13.26
C GLY A 49 52.50 7.84 12.01
N ARG A 50 52.78 8.97 11.33
CA ARG A 50 54.00 9.78 11.12
C ARG A 50 53.62 11.13 10.44
N THR A 51 54.56 12.08 10.43
CA THR A 51 54.46 13.52 10.08
C THR A 51 54.72 13.89 8.60
N ASP A 52 54.27 15.08 8.15
CA ASP A 52 55.09 16.22 7.59
C ASP A 52 54.54 17.03 6.37
N ASN A 53 54.34 18.34 6.62
CA ASN A 53 54.80 19.58 5.92
C ASN A 53 54.63 19.96 4.42
N MET A 54 54.19 21.22 4.20
CA MET A 54 54.62 22.32 3.25
C MET A 54 53.40 23.05 2.61
N LYS A 55 53.08 24.34 2.79
CA LYS A 55 53.71 25.70 2.63
C LYS A 55 53.79 26.28 1.19
N ASN A 56 53.32 27.55 1.09
CA ASN A 56 53.67 28.69 0.19
C ASN A 56 52.76 29.04 -1.03
N THR A 57 51.96 30.14 -1.00
CA THR A 57 52.19 31.61 -1.31
C THR A 57 52.13 31.94 -2.82
N ARG A 58 51.65 33.07 -3.40
CA ARG A 58 51.12 34.42 -3.05
C ARG A 58 50.70 35.08 -4.40
N HIS A 59 49.69 35.96 -4.48
CA HIS A 59 49.84 37.39 -4.89
C HIS A 59 48.51 38.18 -4.96
N PHE A 60 48.61 39.42 -4.46
CA PHE A 60 47.66 40.55 -4.31
C PHE A 60 47.60 41.42 -5.61
N PRO A 61 46.70 42.42 -5.81
CA PRO A 61 46.38 43.53 -4.87
C PRO A 61 44.93 44.05 -4.80
N ASN A 62 44.71 44.87 -3.76
CA ASN A 62 43.47 45.58 -3.36
C ASN A 62 43.45 47.01 -3.98
N PRO A 63 42.31 47.74 -4.01
CA PRO A 63 42.02 48.62 -2.86
C PRO A 63 40.53 48.88 -2.53
N ALA A 64 40.29 49.27 -1.25
CA ALA A 64 39.26 50.19 -0.72
C ALA A 64 37.77 49.85 -0.97
N GLN A 65 36.83 49.81 -0.01
CA GLN A 65 36.57 50.71 1.12
C GLN A 65 35.41 50.11 1.98
N ALA A 66 35.27 50.61 3.22
CA ALA A 66 34.16 50.44 4.18
C ALA A 66 34.15 49.17 5.06
N ALA A 67 34.59 49.36 6.30
CA ALA A 67 34.58 48.39 7.38
C ALA A 67 33.61 48.81 8.50
N THR A 68 32.98 47.80 9.11
CA THR A 68 32.45 47.72 10.49
C THR A 68 31.24 48.63 10.84
N ASN A 69 30.22 48.21 11.59
CA ASN A 69 30.24 47.33 12.76
C ASN A 69 28.83 46.86 13.19
N ARG A 70 28.83 45.73 13.89
CA ARG A 70 27.93 45.23 14.95
C ARG A 70 26.74 46.12 15.38
N GLY A 71 25.56 45.52 15.45
CA GLY A 71 24.39 46.01 16.21
C GLY A 71 23.84 44.95 17.16
N CYS A 72 24.18 45.07 18.45
CA CYS A 72 23.45 44.47 19.57
C CYS A 72 22.58 45.55 20.22
N TYR A 73 21.36 45.18 20.55
CA TYR A 73 20.37 46.00 21.25
C TYR A 73 20.83 46.39 22.67
N ASN A 74 20.92 47.70 22.94
CA ASN A 74 20.45 48.35 24.16
C ASN A 74 20.78 49.83 24.13
N SER A 75 19.77 50.70 24.22
CA SER A 75 19.71 51.94 25.04
C SER A 75 18.67 52.92 24.51
N ALA A 76 17.41 52.70 24.91
CA ALA A 76 16.39 53.75 24.93
C ALA A 76 16.28 54.28 26.38
N LEU A 77 17.20 55.18 26.72
CA LEU A 77 17.12 56.03 27.91
C LEU A 77 17.91 57.30 27.59
N LEU A 78 17.30 58.47 27.82
CA LEU A 78 17.80 59.85 27.67
C LEU A 78 17.34 60.62 26.43
N ALA A 79 16.11 61.14 26.46
CA ALA A 79 15.81 62.51 25.98
C ALA A 79 14.37 62.93 26.36
N ALA A 80 14.12 63.19 27.65
CA ALA A 80 13.05 64.09 28.06
C ALA A 80 13.51 64.84 29.31
N LYS A 81 14.20 65.96 29.09
CA LYS A 81 14.53 66.93 30.13
C LYS A 81 13.86 68.25 29.74
N ARG A 82 13.07 68.76 30.70
CA ARG A 82 12.49 70.12 30.84
C ARG A 82 11.05 70.32 30.34
N LEU A 83 10.10 70.20 31.28
CA LEU A 83 9.21 71.32 31.63
C LEU A 83 8.83 71.19 33.10
N ARG A 84 9.01 72.27 33.86
CA ARG A 84 8.71 72.39 35.29
C ARG A 84 7.41 73.19 35.38
N ILE A 85 6.30 72.57 35.79
CA ILE A 85 5.07 73.29 36.16
C ILE A 85 4.58 72.74 37.50
N ILE A 86 4.29 73.68 38.39
CA ILE A 86 3.91 73.55 39.79
C ILE A 86 2.43 73.15 39.83
N MET A 87 2.10 72.05 40.50
CA MET A 87 0.71 71.73 40.92
C MET A 87 0.71 71.36 42.41
N PRO A 88 -0.27 71.83 43.19
CA PRO A 88 -0.26 71.71 44.65
C PRO A 88 -0.59 70.29 45.13
N ASP A 89 0.09 69.87 46.21
CA ASP A 89 0.02 68.54 46.84
C ASP A 89 -1.39 68.04 47.22
N PHE A 90 -2.40 68.91 47.17
CA PHE A 90 -3.78 68.56 47.47
C PHE A 90 -4.48 67.79 46.33
N VAL A 91 -4.14 68.07 45.07
CA VAL A 91 -4.73 67.39 43.90
C VAL A 91 -4.16 65.98 43.74
N LEU A 92 -2.89 65.78 44.08
CA LEU A 92 -2.23 64.47 44.01
C LEU A 92 -2.77 63.50 45.08
N ARG A 93 -3.06 63.98 46.29
CA ARG A 93 -3.65 63.17 47.37
C ARG A 93 -5.12 62.82 47.10
N SER A 94 -5.87 63.74 46.48
CA SER A 94 -7.25 63.50 46.04
C SER A 94 -7.32 62.48 44.90
N ALA A 95 -6.38 62.55 43.95
CA ALA A 95 -6.28 61.60 42.84
C ALA A 95 -5.83 60.20 43.31
N LEU A 96 -4.94 60.11 44.31
CA LEU A 96 -4.51 58.84 44.90
C LEU A 96 -5.61 58.15 45.71
N LEU A 97 -6.48 58.91 46.40
CA LEU A 97 -7.64 58.36 47.12
C LEU A 97 -8.77 57.92 46.17
N LEU A 98 -9.00 58.64 45.07
CA LEU A 98 -9.96 58.20 44.03
C LEU A 98 -9.46 56.96 43.27
N PHE A 99 -8.14 56.86 43.04
CA PHE A 99 -7.54 55.69 42.40
C PHE A 99 -7.55 54.46 43.31
N ALA A 100 -7.37 54.64 44.63
CA ALA A 100 -7.49 53.55 45.61
C ALA A 100 -8.93 53.00 45.75
N LEU A 101 -9.96 53.86 45.66
CA LEU A 101 -11.37 53.46 45.72
C LEU A 101 -11.87 52.77 44.45
N LEU A 102 -11.28 53.07 43.27
CA LEU A 102 -11.60 52.40 42.01
C LEU A 102 -10.99 51.00 41.89
N ILE A 103 -9.90 50.71 42.61
CA ILE A 103 -9.26 49.37 42.60
C ILE A 103 -9.98 48.39 43.54
N THR A 104 -10.76 48.87 44.52
CA THR A 104 -11.56 47.99 45.41
C THR A 104 -12.94 47.62 44.85
N ALA A 105 -13.40 48.23 43.76
CA ALA A 105 -14.73 47.98 43.18
C ALA A 105 -14.74 46.94 42.03
N CYS A 106 -13.58 46.46 41.59
CA CYS A 106 -13.44 45.37 40.62
C CYS A 106 -12.82 44.10 41.25
N ALA A 107 -13.08 43.85 42.52
CA ALA A 107 -12.96 42.50 43.08
C ALA A 107 -14.16 41.66 42.61
N GLN A 108 -14.16 41.29 41.32
CA GLN A 108 -14.86 40.09 40.88
C GLN A 108 -14.36 38.95 41.77
N ARG A 109 -15.30 38.24 42.40
CA ARG A 109 -15.01 37.00 43.13
C ARG A 109 -14.07 36.17 42.27
N PRO A 110 -12.95 35.64 42.80
CA PRO A 110 -12.18 34.66 42.05
C PRO A 110 -13.15 33.53 41.72
N MET A 111 -13.53 33.44 40.45
CA MET A 111 -14.07 32.23 39.88
C MET A 111 -12.98 31.20 40.14
N ALA A 112 -13.32 30.17 40.91
CA ALA A 112 -12.40 29.09 41.22
C ALA A 112 -11.67 28.70 39.93
N PRO A 113 -10.33 28.54 39.95
CA PRO A 113 -9.65 27.95 38.82
C PRO A 113 -10.34 26.62 38.54
N SER A 114 -10.92 26.48 37.35
CA SER A 114 -11.41 25.20 36.85
C SER A 114 -10.35 24.15 37.16
N ASP A 115 -10.75 23.11 37.89
CA ASP A 115 -9.93 22.02 38.41
C ASP A 115 -8.93 21.51 37.36
N ALA A 116 -7.72 22.06 37.37
CA ALA A 116 -6.57 21.42 36.74
C ALA A 116 -6.01 20.47 37.79
N LEU A 117 -6.23 19.16 37.60
CA LEU A 117 -5.69 18.10 38.44
C LEU A 117 -4.18 18.33 38.73
N PRO A 118 -3.72 18.14 39.98
CA PRO A 118 -2.32 18.36 40.36
C PRO A 118 -1.35 17.51 39.53
N ALA A 119 -0.14 18.04 39.30
CA ALA A 119 0.87 17.45 38.40
C ALA A 119 1.33 16.02 38.77
N SER A 120 1.11 15.57 40.02
CA SER A 120 1.41 14.22 40.51
C SER A 120 0.41 13.13 40.09
N VAL A 121 -0.66 13.49 39.37
CA VAL A 121 -1.75 12.59 38.93
C VAL A 121 -1.63 12.18 37.45
N ARG A 122 -0.58 12.63 36.75
CA ARG A 122 -0.49 12.56 35.28
C ARG A 122 -0.11 11.20 34.68
N SER A 123 0.50 10.30 35.43
CA SER A 123 0.92 8.97 34.96
C SER A 123 0.18 7.86 35.70
N ALA A 124 -0.27 6.85 34.97
CA ALA A 124 -1.00 5.73 35.56
C ALA A 124 -0.09 4.89 36.47
N PRO A 125 -0.60 4.36 37.60
CA PRO A 125 0.14 3.42 38.42
C PRO A 125 0.63 2.19 37.63
N ALA A 126 1.76 1.61 38.03
CA ALA A 126 2.32 0.46 37.34
C ALA A 126 1.41 -0.78 37.41
N LEU A 127 0.60 -0.93 38.45
CA LEU A 127 -0.36 -2.05 38.56
C LEU A 127 -1.79 -1.53 38.33
N PRO A 128 -2.59 -2.19 37.47
CA PRO A 128 -3.97 -1.77 37.22
C PRO A 128 -4.85 -1.87 38.48
N GLU A 129 -4.57 -2.80 39.39
CA GLU A 129 -5.29 -2.92 40.66
C GLU A 129 -5.01 -1.74 41.61
N GLU A 130 -3.81 -1.16 41.54
CA GLU A 130 -3.49 0.08 42.26
C GLU A 130 -4.22 1.26 41.63
N ALA A 131 -4.24 1.34 40.30
CA ALA A 131 -5.00 2.36 39.58
C ALA A 131 -6.49 2.34 39.94
N LEU A 132 -7.12 1.16 39.92
CA LEU A 132 -8.54 1.01 40.28
C LEU A 132 -8.81 1.42 41.74
N ARG A 133 -7.94 1.06 42.68
CA ARG A 133 -8.06 1.49 44.09
C ARG A 133 -7.97 3.01 44.21
N GLN A 134 -6.99 3.64 43.58
CA GLN A 134 -6.82 5.09 43.63
C GLN A 134 -8.01 5.83 42.98
N ILE A 135 -8.49 5.36 41.82
CA ILE A 135 -9.70 5.90 41.18
C ILE A 135 -10.91 5.78 42.12
N SER A 136 -11.11 4.63 42.77
CA SER A 136 -12.23 4.43 43.69
C SER A 136 -12.19 5.37 44.89
N SER A 137 -11.00 5.73 45.36
CA SER A 137 -10.77 6.66 46.47
C SER A 137 -10.87 8.15 46.07
N ALA A 138 -10.81 8.46 44.77
CA ALA A 138 -10.89 9.83 44.27
C ALA A 138 -12.31 10.44 44.39
N PRO A 139 -12.44 11.78 44.40
CA PRO A 139 -13.73 12.46 44.36
C PRO A 139 -14.60 12.00 43.19
N ALA A 140 -15.90 11.80 43.42
CA ALA A 140 -16.80 11.19 42.42
C ALA A 140 -16.83 11.94 41.06
N ASN A 141 -16.70 13.27 41.09
CA ASN A 141 -16.63 14.14 39.91
C ASN A 141 -15.31 14.00 39.12
N GLU A 142 -14.24 13.48 39.72
CA GLU A 142 -12.93 13.34 39.09
C GLU A 142 -12.67 11.92 38.56
N ARG A 143 -13.39 10.91 39.06
CA ARG A 143 -13.13 9.49 38.75
C ARG A 143 -13.13 9.19 37.25
N ALA A 144 -14.12 9.75 36.52
CA ALA A 144 -14.23 9.52 35.08
C ALA A 144 -13.04 10.11 34.31
N GLU A 145 -12.64 11.35 34.63
CA GLU A 145 -11.48 11.98 34.01
C GLU A 145 -10.19 11.23 34.29
N LEU A 146 -10.00 10.82 35.56
CA LEU A 146 -8.82 10.06 35.98
C LEU A 146 -8.74 8.70 35.26
N THR A 147 -9.87 8.02 35.14
CA THR A 147 -9.98 6.74 34.42
C THR A 147 -9.59 6.90 32.94
N LEU A 148 -10.14 7.91 32.26
CA LEU A 148 -9.84 8.19 30.86
C LEU A 148 -8.37 8.57 30.64
N LEU A 149 -7.78 9.35 31.56
CA LEU A 149 -6.38 9.73 31.50
C LEU A 149 -5.46 8.50 31.62
N TRP A 150 -5.70 7.65 32.61
CA TRP A 150 -4.84 6.50 32.88
C TRP A 150 -5.05 5.36 31.87
N ALA A 151 -6.27 5.18 31.36
CA ALA A 151 -6.51 4.27 30.24
C ALA A 151 -5.72 4.68 29.00
N ALA A 152 -5.67 5.99 28.69
CA ALA A 152 -4.85 6.49 27.58
C ALA A 152 -3.35 6.23 27.78
N ASP A 153 -2.85 6.40 29.00
CA ASP A 153 -1.45 6.10 29.35
C ASP A 153 -1.13 4.61 29.17
N TYR A 154 -2.02 3.72 29.63
CA TYR A 154 -1.88 2.27 29.42
C TYR A 154 -1.89 1.86 27.95
N ILE A 155 -2.76 2.44 27.13
CA ILE A 155 -2.75 2.20 25.67
C ILE A 155 -1.41 2.67 25.07
N ALA A 156 -0.92 3.85 25.46
CA ALA A 156 0.32 4.40 24.94
C ALA A 156 1.56 3.52 25.23
N VAL A 157 1.56 2.79 26.35
CA VAL A 157 2.62 1.83 26.71
C VAL A 157 2.30 0.37 26.33
N GLY A 158 1.24 0.12 25.54
CA GLY A 158 0.89 -1.20 25.03
C GLY A 158 0.23 -2.14 26.03
N ARG A 159 -0.23 -1.65 27.19
CA ARG A 159 -0.92 -2.43 28.21
C ARG A 159 -2.43 -2.42 28.00
N LEU A 160 -2.87 -3.10 26.95
CA LEU A 160 -4.26 -3.09 26.51
C LEU A 160 -5.22 -3.62 27.59
N ASP A 161 -4.92 -4.78 28.20
CA ASP A 161 -5.77 -5.37 29.26
C ASP A 161 -5.99 -4.44 30.46
N ALA A 162 -4.97 -3.63 30.80
CA ALA A 162 -5.08 -2.67 31.89
C ALA A 162 -5.99 -1.52 31.52
N ALA A 163 -5.88 -1.00 30.29
CA ALA A 163 -6.76 0.04 29.79
C ALA A 163 -8.22 -0.43 29.72
N ASP A 164 -8.46 -1.64 29.22
CA ASP A 164 -9.80 -2.24 29.12
C ASP A 164 -10.47 -2.36 30.49
N LYS A 165 -9.76 -2.92 31.47
CA LYS A 165 -10.22 -3.00 32.87
C LYS A 165 -10.60 -1.64 33.46
N LEU A 166 -9.93 -0.57 33.07
CA LEU A 166 -10.25 0.78 33.54
C LEU A 166 -11.50 1.31 32.81
N LEU A 167 -11.56 1.21 31.49
CA LEU A 167 -12.66 1.76 30.68
C LEU A 167 -14.00 1.09 30.99
N THR A 168 -14.01 -0.22 31.27
CA THR A 168 -15.21 -0.98 31.66
C THR A 168 -15.84 -0.47 32.97
N THR A 169 -15.09 0.19 33.85
CA THR A 169 -15.66 0.79 35.08
C THR A 169 -16.58 1.98 34.80
N LEU A 170 -16.49 2.56 33.60
CA LEU A 170 -17.34 3.68 33.15
C LEU A 170 -18.62 3.20 32.45
N ASP A 171 -18.81 1.89 32.31
CA ASP A 171 -20.00 1.32 31.70
C ASP A 171 -21.24 1.66 32.53
N GLY A 172 -22.30 2.09 31.84
CA GLY A 172 -23.55 2.50 32.49
C GLY A 172 -23.50 3.82 33.27
N GLN A 173 -22.34 4.47 33.40
CA GLN A 173 -22.24 5.75 34.13
C GLN A 173 -22.73 6.95 33.27
N PRO A 174 -23.35 7.97 33.91
CA PRO A 174 -23.62 9.24 33.25
C PRO A 174 -22.28 9.96 33.01
N LEU A 175 -21.98 10.22 31.73
CA LEU A 175 -20.76 10.87 31.29
C LEU A 175 -21.12 12.15 30.54
N ALA A 176 -20.32 13.20 30.70
CA ALA A 176 -20.41 14.39 29.86
C ALA A 176 -20.14 14.03 28.37
N ALA A 177 -20.52 14.92 27.44
CA ALA A 177 -20.32 14.68 26.01
C ALA A 177 -18.84 14.42 25.66
N SER A 178 -17.93 15.26 26.14
CA SER A 178 -16.47 15.10 25.95
C SER A 178 -15.94 13.77 26.53
N GLN A 179 -16.43 13.36 27.70
CA GLN A 179 -16.04 12.08 28.33
C GLN A 179 -16.55 10.88 27.56
N THR A 180 -17.78 10.96 27.04
CA THR A 180 -18.38 9.93 26.18
C THR A 180 -17.54 9.73 24.92
N VAL A 181 -17.17 10.83 24.24
CA VAL A 181 -16.35 10.77 23.02
C VAL A 181 -14.94 10.26 23.32
N ARG A 182 -14.29 10.74 24.40
CA ARG A 182 -12.96 10.25 24.80
C ARG A 182 -12.97 8.77 25.18
N ARG A 183 -14.01 8.29 25.85
CA ARG A 183 -14.17 6.86 26.16
C ARG A 183 -14.24 6.03 24.87
N GLY A 184 -15.14 6.40 23.97
CA GLY A 184 -15.31 5.68 22.70
C GLY A 184 -14.05 5.72 21.82
N LEU A 185 -13.32 6.84 21.82
CA LEU A 185 -12.01 6.93 21.18
C LEU A 185 -11.04 5.90 21.75
N LEU A 186 -10.92 5.79 23.08
CA LEU A 186 -9.98 4.87 23.73
C LEU A 186 -10.39 3.40 23.53
N GLN A 187 -11.69 3.10 23.58
CA GLN A 187 -12.21 1.75 23.31
C GLN A 187 -11.91 1.33 21.86
N ALA A 188 -12.21 2.18 20.89
CA ALA A 188 -11.90 1.89 19.50
C ALA A 188 -10.38 1.74 19.25
N GLN A 189 -9.54 2.54 19.91
CA GLN A 189 -8.08 2.38 19.86
C GLN A 189 -7.63 1.03 20.41
N LEU A 190 -8.27 0.54 21.47
CA LEU A 190 -8.00 -0.76 22.06
C LEU A 190 -8.35 -1.91 21.10
N HIS A 191 -9.54 -1.86 20.49
CA HIS A 191 -9.98 -2.84 19.50
C HIS A 191 -9.04 -2.87 18.28
N LEU A 192 -8.65 -1.71 17.75
CA LEU A 192 -7.69 -1.64 16.63
C LEU A 192 -6.30 -2.18 16.99
N ALA A 193 -5.84 -1.93 18.22
CA ALA A 193 -4.58 -2.50 18.71
C ALA A 193 -4.65 -4.03 18.82
N ALA A 194 -5.84 -4.58 19.11
CA ALA A 194 -6.13 -6.01 19.12
C ALA A 194 -6.46 -6.60 17.73
N GLN A 195 -6.41 -5.80 16.66
CA GLN A 195 -6.82 -6.18 15.30
C GLN A 195 -8.31 -6.57 15.18
N ASP A 196 -9.15 -6.11 16.10
CA ASP A 196 -10.59 -6.32 16.11
C ASP A 196 -11.30 -5.14 15.44
N ALA A 197 -11.41 -5.19 14.11
CA ALA A 197 -11.99 -4.10 13.32
C ALA A 197 -13.50 -3.94 13.53
N ASP A 198 -14.22 -5.05 13.71
CA ASP A 198 -15.68 -5.06 13.87
C ASP A 198 -16.09 -4.32 15.15
N SER A 199 -15.52 -4.70 16.29
CA SER A 199 -15.80 -4.03 17.56
C SER A 199 -15.39 -2.56 17.54
N ALA A 200 -14.27 -2.23 16.87
CA ALA A 200 -13.85 -0.84 16.70
C ALA A 200 -14.89 -0.01 15.94
N VAL A 201 -15.42 -0.54 14.83
CA VAL A 201 -16.46 0.14 14.05
C VAL A 201 -17.76 0.25 14.85
N ASP A 202 -18.16 -0.79 15.58
CA ASP A 202 -19.37 -0.79 16.39
C ASP A 202 -19.35 0.32 17.45
N VAL A 203 -18.25 0.42 18.21
CA VAL A 203 -18.03 1.50 19.18
C VAL A 203 -18.13 2.88 18.52
N LEU A 204 -17.51 3.06 17.36
CA LEU A 204 -17.48 4.33 16.63
C LEU A 204 -18.82 4.70 15.99
N ASN A 205 -19.73 3.73 15.83
CA ASN A 205 -21.07 3.91 15.30
C ASN A 205 -22.14 3.98 16.40
N GLU A 206 -21.76 3.88 17.67
CA GLU A 206 -22.69 4.02 18.78
C GLU A 206 -23.43 5.36 18.73
N ARG A 207 -24.76 5.31 18.80
CA ARG A 207 -25.62 6.50 18.73
C ARG A 207 -25.26 7.54 19.80
N ARG A 208 -24.91 7.08 21.01
CA ARG A 208 -24.53 7.95 22.13
C ARG A 208 -23.25 8.73 21.82
N LEU A 209 -22.26 8.07 21.22
CA LEU A 209 -21.02 8.71 20.79
C LEU A 209 -21.28 9.72 19.68
N ILE A 210 -21.99 9.32 18.62
CA ILE A 210 -22.30 10.19 17.47
C ILE A 210 -23.05 11.46 17.92
N THR A 211 -24.02 11.30 18.83
CA THR A 211 -24.79 12.44 19.34
C THR A 211 -23.92 13.36 20.18
N ALA A 212 -23.05 12.81 21.04
CA ALA A 212 -22.13 13.60 21.85
C ALA A 212 -21.06 14.33 21.02
N LEU A 213 -20.71 13.81 19.85
CA LEU A 213 -19.63 14.34 19.00
C LEU A 213 -19.87 15.79 18.56
N ALA A 214 -21.12 16.15 18.26
CA ALA A 214 -21.50 17.48 17.79
C ALA A 214 -21.13 18.60 18.78
N ASP A 215 -21.12 18.28 20.09
CA ASP A 215 -20.83 19.24 21.17
C ASP A 215 -19.35 19.25 21.60
N THR A 216 -18.46 18.58 20.86
CA THR A 216 -17.04 18.47 21.20
C THR A 216 -16.13 19.34 20.32
N PRO A 217 -14.91 19.66 20.77
CA PRO A 217 -13.92 20.36 19.95
C PRO A 217 -13.63 19.65 18.63
N VAL A 218 -13.37 20.42 17.57
CA VAL A 218 -13.03 19.93 16.22
C VAL A 218 -11.87 18.91 16.22
N SER A 219 -10.92 19.05 17.14
CA SER A 219 -9.83 18.10 17.32
C SER A 219 -10.28 16.70 17.76
N LEU A 220 -11.34 16.57 18.56
CA LEU A 220 -11.91 15.27 18.90
C LEU A 220 -12.77 14.72 17.76
N GLN A 221 -13.52 15.60 17.07
CA GLN A 221 -14.33 15.22 15.91
C GLN A 221 -13.47 14.59 14.80
N SER A 222 -12.38 15.26 14.42
CA SER A 222 -11.45 14.77 13.41
C SER A 222 -10.76 13.47 13.83
N ARG A 223 -10.36 13.33 15.10
CA ARG A 223 -9.78 12.08 15.62
C ARG A 223 -10.73 10.90 15.54
N ILE A 224 -12.00 11.09 15.88
CA ILE A 224 -13.02 10.02 15.75
C ILE A 224 -13.21 9.62 14.30
N GLY A 225 -13.35 10.59 13.39
CA GLY A 225 -13.54 10.28 11.98
C GLY A 225 -12.33 9.60 11.34
N LEU A 226 -11.11 10.01 11.68
CA LEU A 226 -9.88 9.30 11.26
C LEU A 226 -9.82 7.88 11.81
N LEU A 227 -10.17 7.68 13.09
CA LEU A 227 -10.18 6.36 13.72
C LEU A 227 -11.23 5.44 13.09
N ARG A 228 -12.38 5.99 12.69
CA ARG A 228 -13.42 5.26 11.97
C ARG A 228 -12.95 4.86 10.58
N ALA A 229 -12.30 5.76 9.85
CA ALA A 229 -11.68 5.42 8.57
C ALA A 229 -10.64 4.30 8.72
N ASP A 230 -9.76 4.37 9.72
CA ASP A 230 -8.75 3.33 9.99
C ASP A 230 -9.42 1.98 10.33
N ALA A 231 -10.48 1.97 11.13
CA ALA A 231 -11.24 0.77 11.46
C ALA A 231 -11.94 0.15 10.25
N LEU A 232 -12.59 0.97 9.42
CA LEU A 232 -13.21 0.54 8.16
C LEU A 232 -12.16 -0.04 7.21
N THR A 233 -10.98 0.56 7.13
CA THR A 233 -9.86 0.04 6.33
C THR A 233 -9.43 -1.34 6.80
N LEU A 234 -9.25 -1.52 8.11
CA LEU A 234 -8.85 -2.79 8.70
C LEU A 234 -9.90 -3.88 8.47
N ARG A 235 -11.18 -3.51 8.45
CA ARG A 235 -12.30 -4.41 8.12
C ARG A 235 -12.40 -4.75 6.63
N GLY A 236 -11.71 -4.01 5.75
CA GLY A 236 -11.77 -4.17 4.29
C GLY A 236 -12.77 -3.25 3.58
N ASP A 237 -13.47 -2.38 4.31
CA ASP A 237 -14.45 -1.43 3.78
C ASP A 237 -13.79 -0.16 3.23
N LEU A 238 -13.12 -0.29 2.08
CA LEU A 238 -12.32 0.79 1.49
C LEU A 238 -13.14 2.03 1.09
N LEU A 239 -14.30 1.85 0.44
CA LEU A 239 -15.16 2.96 0.01
C LEU A 239 -15.77 3.74 1.20
N PRO A 240 -16.37 3.08 2.21
CA PRO A 240 -16.78 3.76 3.44
C PRO A 240 -15.62 4.46 4.15
N SER A 241 -14.43 3.84 4.22
CA SER A 241 -13.25 4.51 4.77
C SER A 241 -12.91 5.79 4.01
N LEU A 242 -12.91 5.74 2.67
CA LEU A 242 -12.61 6.90 1.82
C LEU A 242 -13.60 8.06 2.07
N GLN A 243 -14.89 7.73 2.17
CA GLN A 243 -15.93 8.70 2.51
C GLN A 243 -15.64 9.41 3.83
N GLU A 244 -15.30 8.65 4.87
CA GLU A 244 -14.95 9.20 6.19
C GLU A 244 -13.70 10.10 6.11
N ARG A 245 -12.63 9.67 5.44
CA ARG A 245 -11.41 10.48 5.30
C ARG A 245 -11.65 11.79 4.54
N VAL A 246 -12.42 11.75 3.46
CA VAL A 246 -12.78 12.93 2.67
C VAL A 246 -13.63 13.88 3.52
N SER A 247 -14.59 13.34 4.29
CA SER A 247 -15.43 14.16 5.16
C SER A 247 -14.64 14.88 6.26
N VAL A 248 -13.60 14.25 6.80
CA VAL A 248 -12.77 14.81 7.89
C VAL A 248 -11.69 15.76 7.40
N ASP A 249 -11.30 15.73 6.11
CA ASP A 249 -10.15 16.48 5.59
C ASP A 249 -10.16 17.97 5.94
N HIS A 250 -11.34 18.60 5.87
CA HIS A 250 -11.53 20.02 6.15
C HIS A 250 -11.35 20.40 7.63
N LEU A 251 -11.41 19.42 8.54
CA LEU A 251 -11.20 19.58 9.99
C LEU A 251 -9.73 19.42 10.40
N LEU A 252 -8.88 18.96 9.50
CA LEU A 252 -7.44 18.73 9.74
C LEU A 252 -6.64 19.93 9.26
N ASP A 253 -5.42 20.12 9.78
CA ASP A 253 -4.47 21.14 9.36
C ASP A 253 -3.04 20.55 9.25
N GLY A 254 -2.11 21.31 8.65
CA GLY A 254 -0.68 20.98 8.62
C GLY A 254 -0.37 19.57 8.10
N GLU A 255 0.54 18.88 8.80
CA GLU A 255 0.97 17.52 8.46
C GLU A 255 -0.17 16.49 8.58
N ALA A 256 -1.09 16.66 9.53
CA ALA A 256 -2.23 15.75 9.69
C ALA A 256 -3.13 15.73 8.44
N ARG A 257 -3.38 16.90 7.84
CA ARG A 257 -4.14 17.01 6.59
C ARG A 257 -3.39 16.37 5.42
N LYS A 258 -2.09 16.65 5.27
CA LYS A 258 -1.25 16.06 4.22
C LYS A 258 -1.21 14.52 4.32
N TYR A 259 -1.05 14.00 5.54
CA TYR A 259 -1.09 12.57 5.80
C TYR A 259 -2.44 11.96 5.44
N ASN A 260 -3.56 12.58 5.85
CA ASN A 260 -4.90 12.10 5.50
C ASN A 260 -5.11 12.03 3.97
N ARG A 261 -4.67 13.05 3.24
CA ARG A 261 -4.75 13.08 1.76
C ARG A 261 -3.89 12.01 1.11
N SER A 262 -2.72 11.74 1.67
CA SER A 262 -1.86 10.63 1.24
C SER A 262 -2.54 9.28 1.46
N MET A 263 -3.26 9.11 2.58
CA MET A 263 -4.06 7.91 2.85
C MET A 263 -5.28 7.79 1.93
N ILE A 264 -5.97 8.89 1.63
CA ILE A 264 -7.04 8.92 0.61
C ILE A 264 -6.49 8.41 -0.72
N TRP A 265 -5.36 8.97 -1.17
CA TRP A 265 -4.72 8.55 -2.42
C TRP A 265 -4.34 7.07 -2.41
N THR A 266 -3.70 6.60 -1.34
CA THR A 266 -3.29 5.19 -1.19
C THR A 266 -4.49 4.25 -1.27
N GLN A 267 -5.59 4.57 -0.56
CA GLN A 267 -6.81 3.77 -0.61
C GLN A 267 -7.46 3.77 -1.99
N LEU A 268 -7.47 4.91 -2.70
CA LEU A 268 -7.98 4.98 -4.07
C LEU A 268 -7.22 4.08 -5.03
N MET A 269 -5.93 3.80 -4.77
CA MET A 269 -5.15 2.86 -5.57
C MET A 269 -5.53 1.39 -5.31
N MET A 270 -6.08 1.09 -4.13
CA MET A 270 -6.50 -0.25 -3.73
C MET A 270 -7.93 -0.60 -4.17
N VAL A 271 -8.83 0.39 -4.31
CA VAL A 271 -10.23 0.14 -4.71
C VAL A 271 -10.29 -0.50 -6.11
N PRO A 272 -11.05 -1.58 -6.34
CA PRO A 272 -11.22 -2.16 -7.68
C PRO A 272 -11.78 -1.15 -8.69
N SER A 273 -11.30 -1.15 -9.94
CA SER A 273 -11.66 -0.12 -10.94
C SER A 273 -13.17 -0.02 -11.20
N MET A 274 -13.89 -1.15 -11.16
CA MET A 274 -15.35 -1.18 -11.33
C MET A 274 -16.08 -0.57 -10.13
N GLU A 275 -15.64 -0.87 -8.91
CA GLU A 275 -16.21 -0.28 -7.69
C GLU A 275 -15.94 1.22 -7.63
N LEU A 276 -14.75 1.65 -8.05
CA LEU A 276 -14.38 3.05 -8.16
C LEU A 276 -15.31 3.79 -9.14
N LEU A 277 -15.54 3.23 -10.33
CA LEU A 277 -16.43 3.82 -11.35
C LEU A 277 -17.89 3.86 -10.88
N ASP A 278 -18.36 2.79 -10.24
CA ASP A 278 -19.72 2.74 -9.67
C ASP A 278 -19.88 3.74 -8.53
N ALA A 279 -18.87 3.90 -7.68
CA ALA A 279 -18.85 4.90 -6.62
C ALA A 279 -18.87 6.32 -7.18
N GLU A 280 -18.08 6.61 -8.23
CA GLU A 280 -18.03 7.91 -8.91
C GLU A 280 -19.43 8.30 -9.44
N ARG A 281 -20.17 7.34 -10.00
CA ARG A 281 -21.52 7.55 -10.54
C ARG A 281 -22.60 7.74 -9.47
N ARG A 282 -22.41 7.21 -8.26
CA ARG A 282 -23.43 7.19 -7.20
C ARG A 282 -23.24 8.29 -6.16
N THR A 283 -22.02 8.79 -5.97
CA THR A 283 -21.76 9.80 -4.95
C THR A 283 -22.40 11.14 -5.30
N ASN A 284 -22.93 11.83 -4.29
CA ASN A 284 -23.37 13.22 -4.40
C ASN A 284 -22.36 14.20 -3.77
N ASP A 285 -21.31 13.70 -3.13
CA ASP A 285 -20.21 14.51 -2.61
C ASP A 285 -19.24 14.84 -3.76
N SER A 286 -19.16 16.12 -4.12
CA SER A 286 -18.31 16.61 -5.21
C SER A 286 -16.81 16.47 -4.93
N THR A 287 -16.40 16.50 -3.66
CA THR A 287 -15.00 16.29 -3.25
C THR A 287 -14.64 14.82 -3.41
N LEU A 288 -15.52 13.91 -2.96
CA LEU A 288 -15.29 12.48 -3.19
C LEU A 288 -15.31 12.14 -4.68
N ALA A 289 -16.26 12.69 -5.44
CA ALA A 289 -16.33 12.50 -6.89
C ALA A 289 -15.04 12.96 -7.59
N GLY A 290 -14.48 14.10 -7.18
CA GLY A 290 -13.21 14.61 -7.72
C GLY A 290 -12.03 13.68 -7.42
N TRP A 291 -11.92 13.14 -6.21
CA TRP A 291 -10.91 12.15 -5.85
C TRP A 291 -11.04 10.85 -6.67
N LEU A 292 -12.27 10.36 -6.88
CA LEU A 292 -12.54 9.16 -7.68
C LEU A 292 -12.19 9.40 -9.16
N GLU A 293 -12.61 10.53 -9.75
CA GLU A 293 -12.25 10.91 -11.13
C GLU A 293 -10.72 10.98 -11.29
N LEU A 294 -10.03 11.65 -10.36
CA LEU A 294 -8.57 11.79 -10.38
C LEU A 294 -7.86 10.43 -10.36
N ALA A 295 -8.30 9.54 -9.47
CA ALA A 295 -7.75 8.19 -9.39
C ALA A 295 -8.02 7.38 -10.66
N ARG A 296 -9.20 7.51 -11.28
CA ARG A 296 -9.52 6.86 -12.56
C ARG A 296 -8.60 7.34 -13.69
N LEU A 297 -8.35 8.65 -13.78
CA LEU A 297 -7.45 9.24 -14.78
C LEU A 297 -6.00 8.76 -14.58
N TYR A 298 -5.55 8.68 -13.32
CA TYR A 298 -4.21 8.15 -13.02
C TYR A 298 -4.10 6.65 -13.31
N ARG A 299 -5.15 5.86 -13.09
CA ARG A 299 -5.11 4.41 -13.19
C ARG A 299 -5.43 3.85 -14.58
N ASP A 300 -5.57 4.70 -15.61
CA ASP A 300 -5.87 4.25 -16.97
C ASP A 300 -4.70 3.41 -17.53
N PRO A 301 -4.88 2.08 -17.71
CA PRO A 301 -3.80 1.19 -18.10
C PRO A 301 -3.37 1.35 -19.55
N LEU A 302 -4.16 2.06 -20.36
CA LEU A 302 -3.96 2.17 -21.81
C LEU A 302 -3.53 3.59 -22.21
N SER A 303 -3.48 4.52 -21.26
CA SER A 303 -2.97 5.87 -21.48
C SER A 303 -1.44 5.89 -21.56
N ASP A 304 -0.91 6.54 -22.59
CA ASP A 304 0.50 6.93 -22.64
C ASP A 304 0.79 8.05 -21.62
N ILE A 305 2.06 8.27 -21.29
CA ILE A 305 2.43 9.19 -20.19
C ILE A 305 2.04 10.65 -20.46
N ASP A 306 2.13 11.10 -21.70
CA ASP A 306 1.85 12.48 -22.07
C ASP A 306 0.33 12.72 -22.07
N THR A 307 -0.46 11.81 -22.60
CA THR A 307 -1.94 11.85 -22.51
C THR A 307 -2.42 11.78 -21.06
N GLN A 308 -1.83 10.87 -20.27
CA GLN A 308 -2.16 10.73 -18.86
C GLN A 308 -1.89 12.04 -18.11
N LEU A 309 -0.71 12.64 -18.29
CA LEU A 309 -0.37 13.90 -17.63
C LEU A 309 -1.26 15.06 -18.12
N ARG A 310 -1.54 15.16 -19.42
CA ARG A 310 -2.48 16.17 -19.95
C ARG A 310 -3.86 16.06 -19.31
N ASN A 311 -4.40 14.85 -19.21
CA ASN A 311 -5.71 14.61 -18.60
C ASN A 311 -5.73 15.00 -17.11
N LEU A 312 -4.65 14.72 -16.37
CA LEU A 312 -4.50 15.12 -14.96
C LEU A 312 -4.39 16.65 -14.82
N ASP A 313 -3.64 17.32 -15.70
CA ASP A 313 -3.53 18.77 -15.70
C ASP A 313 -4.84 19.46 -16.10
N ASP A 314 -5.58 18.89 -17.06
CA ASP A 314 -6.94 19.33 -17.42
C ASP A 314 -7.91 19.17 -16.26
N TRP A 315 -7.84 18.06 -15.54
CA TRP A 315 -8.62 17.85 -14.32
C TRP A 315 -8.31 18.93 -13.28
N GLN A 316 -7.03 19.22 -13.02
CA GLN A 316 -6.60 20.23 -12.06
C GLN A 316 -7.11 21.63 -12.43
N ARG A 317 -7.11 21.98 -13.74
CA ARG A 317 -7.67 23.24 -14.24
C ARG A 317 -9.18 23.33 -14.08
N ARG A 318 -9.92 22.22 -14.29
CA ARG A 318 -11.37 22.16 -14.11
C ARG A 318 -11.79 22.17 -12.64
N GLN A 319 -10.94 21.69 -11.74
CA GLN A 319 -11.22 21.50 -10.31
C GLN A 319 -10.30 22.35 -9.40
N PRO A 320 -10.17 23.67 -9.60
CA PRO A 320 -9.16 24.48 -8.90
C PRO A 320 -9.37 24.60 -7.39
N ARG A 321 -10.59 24.32 -6.89
CA ARG A 321 -10.93 24.34 -5.46
C ARG A 321 -10.83 22.97 -4.79
N HIS A 322 -10.56 21.91 -5.55
CA HIS A 322 -10.47 20.57 -4.99
C HIS A 322 -9.20 20.42 -4.14
N PRO A 323 -9.23 19.72 -2.98
CA PRO A 323 -8.06 19.46 -2.15
C PRO A 323 -6.83 19.01 -2.92
N ALA A 324 -6.99 17.96 -3.74
CA ALA A 324 -5.93 17.40 -4.58
C ALA A 324 -5.39 18.33 -5.69
N ALA A 325 -6.12 19.40 -6.04
CA ALA A 325 -5.63 20.39 -6.99
C ALA A 325 -4.64 21.36 -6.36
N SER A 326 -4.81 21.66 -5.08
CA SER A 326 -3.87 22.49 -4.30
C SER A 326 -2.69 21.69 -3.73
N ASP A 327 -2.95 20.45 -3.35
CA ASP A 327 -2.01 19.54 -2.70
C ASP A 327 -1.97 18.26 -3.53
N THR A 328 -1.22 18.33 -4.63
CA THR A 328 -1.18 17.27 -5.63
C THR A 328 -0.50 16.03 -5.06
N PRO A 329 -1.10 14.82 -5.18
CA PRO A 329 -0.48 13.58 -4.75
C PRO A 329 0.96 13.40 -5.26
N ASP A 330 1.84 12.89 -4.39
CA ASP A 330 3.27 12.70 -4.69
C ASP A 330 3.49 11.86 -5.95
N MET A 331 2.66 10.85 -6.20
CA MET A 331 2.72 10.03 -7.42
C MET A 331 2.46 10.85 -8.70
N ILE A 332 1.60 11.86 -8.66
CA ILE A 332 1.33 12.74 -9.81
C ILE A 332 2.49 13.74 -9.98
N GLN A 333 3.07 14.23 -8.88
CA GLN A 333 4.28 15.05 -8.96
C GLN A 333 5.45 14.28 -9.56
N ALA A 334 5.65 13.04 -9.14
CA ALA A 334 6.66 12.16 -9.70
C ALA A 334 6.40 11.83 -11.17
N LEU A 335 5.13 11.67 -11.57
CA LEU A 335 4.75 11.51 -12.98
C LEU A 335 5.19 12.72 -13.83
N ARG A 336 5.02 13.95 -13.33
CA ARG A 336 5.51 15.17 -14.00
C ARG A 336 7.02 15.18 -14.17
N LEU A 337 7.74 14.76 -13.13
CA LEU A 337 9.21 14.64 -13.19
C LEU A 337 9.64 13.57 -14.19
N ALA A 338 8.96 12.41 -14.19
CA ALA A 338 9.16 11.32 -15.14
C ALA A 338 8.98 11.77 -16.61
N VAL A 339 7.94 12.57 -16.91
CA VAL A 339 7.75 13.15 -18.25
C VAL A 339 8.88 14.12 -18.62
N ARG A 340 9.34 14.95 -17.67
CA ARG A 340 10.40 15.93 -17.88
C ARG A 340 11.76 15.27 -18.13
N ASP A 341 12.08 14.24 -17.35
CA ASP A 341 13.40 13.60 -17.30
C ASP A 341 13.46 12.30 -18.12
N ARG A 342 12.47 12.04 -18.98
CA ARG A 342 12.44 10.82 -19.81
C ARG A 342 13.68 10.71 -20.71
N PRO A 343 14.20 9.48 -20.94
CA PRO A 343 15.24 9.24 -21.93
C PRO A 343 14.85 9.74 -23.32
N THR A 344 15.79 10.40 -24.02
CA THR A 344 15.63 10.81 -25.42
C THR A 344 16.24 9.82 -26.43
N SER A 345 17.06 8.88 -25.96
CA SER A 345 17.63 7.79 -26.75
C SER A 345 17.57 6.49 -25.94
N ILE A 346 17.19 5.40 -26.60
CA ILE A 346 17.06 4.06 -26.04
C ILE A 346 17.79 3.06 -26.94
N ALA A 347 18.64 2.23 -26.35
CA ALA A 347 19.19 1.07 -27.05
C ALA A 347 18.42 -0.21 -26.71
N ILE A 348 18.16 -1.05 -27.71
CA ILE A 348 17.34 -2.24 -27.62
C ILE A 348 18.18 -3.45 -28.03
N LEU A 349 18.40 -4.36 -27.08
CA LEU A 349 19.24 -5.55 -27.22
C LEU A 349 18.33 -6.77 -27.29
N LEU A 350 18.06 -7.25 -28.50
CA LEU A 350 17.16 -8.38 -28.76
C LEU A 350 17.77 -9.32 -29.82
N PRO A 351 17.56 -10.64 -29.72
CA PRO A 351 18.07 -11.57 -30.72
C PRO A 351 17.21 -11.54 -31.99
N GLU A 352 17.83 -11.41 -33.16
CA GLU A 352 17.16 -11.40 -34.46
C GLU A 352 17.07 -12.79 -35.12
N SER A 353 17.81 -13.79 -34.60
CA SER A 353 17.78 -15.15 -35.12
C SER A 353 17.90 -16.22 -34.02
N GLY A 354 17.78 -17.49 -34.41
CA GLY A 354 17.82 -18.62 -33.47
C GLY A 354 16.50 -18.84 -32.69
N PRO A 355 16.55 -19.62 -31.59
CA PRO A 355 15.34 -20.03 -30.86
C PRO A 355 14.55 -18.89 -30.21
N LEU A 356 15.22 -17.76 -29.94
CA LEU A 356 14.64 -16.58 -29.29
C LEU A 356 14.17 -15.51 -30.29
N ALA A 357 14.33 -15.70 -31.60
CA ALA A 357 13.92 -14.71 -32.60
C ALA A 357 12.41 -14.42 -32.55
N ALA A 358 11.57 -15.45 -32.66
CA ALA A 358 10.12 -15.28 -32.65
C ALA A 358 9.57 -14.63 -31.37
N PRO A 359 10.00 -14.99 -30.14
CA PRO A 359 9.59 -14.24 -28.96
C PRO A 359 10.17 -12.81 -28.91
N ALA A 360 11.40 -12.57 -29.40
CA ALA A 360 11.98 -11.24 -29.49
C ALA A 360 11.26 -10.34 -30.51
N ASP A 361 10.82 -10.90 -31.64
CA ASP A 361 10.01 -10.22 -32.66
C ASP A 361 8.70 -9.72 -32.05
N ALA A 362 7.98 -10.56 -31.30
CA ALA A 362 6.75 -10.15 -30.62
C ALA A 362 6.99 -8.99 -29.63
N ILE A 363 8.07 -9.04 -28.84
CA ILE A 363 8.44 -7.95 -27.93
C ILE A 363 8.75 -6.67 -28.71
N ARG A 364 9.56 -6.77 -29.78
CA ARG A 364 9.90 -5.63 -30.63
C ARG A 364 8.65 -5.00 -31.23
N ASP A 365 7.74 -5.81 -31.75
CA ASP A 365 6.49 -5.35 -32.36
C ASP A 365 5.61 -4.62 -31.32
N GLY A 366 5.53 -5.13 -30.08
CA GLY A 366 4.83 -4.45 -28.99
C GLY A 366 5.46 -3.12 -28.58
N LEU A 367 6.79 -3.06 -28.52
CA LEU A 367 7.54 -1.83 -28.27
C LEU A 367 7.25 -0.79 -29.37
N LEU A 368 7.33 -1.21 -30.64
CA LEU A 368 7.07 -0.36 -31.78
C LEU A 368 5.60 0.08 -31.87
N ALA A 369 4.64 -0.78 -31.52
CA ALA A 369 3.24 -0.41 -31.45
C ALA A 369 3.01 0.75 -30.48
N SER A 370 3.60 0.68 -29.27
CA SER A 370 3.50 1.77 -28.31
C SER A 370 4.27 3.03 -28.74
N TYR A 371 5.42 2.87 -29.41
CA TYR A 371 6.19 3.98 -29.98
C TYR A 371 5.41 4.74 -31.06
N TYR A 372 4.87 4.04 -32.07
CA TYR A 372 4.12 4.66 -33.15
C TYR A 372 2.76 5.20 -32.70
N SER A 373 2.12 4.58 -31.71
CA SER A 373 0.94 5.15 -31.05
C SER A 373 1.26 6.52 -30.44
N ALA A 374 2.38 6.66 -29.71
CA ALA A 374 2.79 7.95 -29.15
C ALA A 374 3.12 8.97 -30.25
N GLN A 375 3.86 8.54 -31.29
CA GLN A 375 4.25 9.41 -32.40
C GLN A 375 3.03 9.95 -33.19
N THR A 376 2.05 9.09 -33.50
CA THR A 376 0.83 9.48 -34.23
C THR A 376 -0.05 10.45 -33.45
N GLN A 377 0.01 10.41 -32.12
CA GLN A 377 -0.64 11.38 -31.23
C GLN A 377 0.15 12.69 -31.08
N GLY A 378 1.31 12.82 -31.73
CA GLY A 378 2.16 14.01 -31.68
C GLY A 378 3.00 14.12 -30.40
N HIS A 379 3.14 13.04 -29.64
CA HIS A 379 3.95 13.04 -28.41
C HIS A 379 5.45 12.92 -28.73
N PRO A 380 6.33 13.47 -27.87
CA PRO A 380 7.76 13.25 -28.02
C PRO A 380 8.11 11.78 -27.81
N VAL A 381 8.89 11.23 -28.73
CA VAL A 381 9.36 9.84 -28.70
C VAL A 381 10.89 9.79 -28.72
N PRO A 382 11.52 8.82 -28.06
CA PRO A 382 12.98 8.69 -28.04
C PRO A 382 13.52 8.12 -29.36
N GLU A 383 14.78 8.40 -29.68
CA GLU A 383 15.48 7.67 -30.73
C GLU A 383 15.72 6.21 -30.30
N LEU A 384 15.43 5.25 -31.19
CA LEU A 384 15.58 3.82 -30.92
C LEU A 384 16.77 3.24 -31.70
N HIS A 385 17.68 2.56 -30.99
CA HIS A 385 18.83 1.89 -31.58
C HIS A 385 18.76 0.38 -31.33
N PHE A 386 18.54 -0.41 -32.37
CA PHE A 386 18.45 -1.87 -32.26
C PHE A 386 19.83 -2.53 -32.43
N ILE A 387 20.13 -3.49 -31.57
CA ILE A 387 21.37 -4.26 -31.56
C ILE A 387 21.02 -5.75 -31.45
N ASP A 388 21.41 -6.53 -32.46
CA ASP A 388 21.22 -7.97 -32.47
C ASP A 388 22.11 -8.65 -31.42
N THR A 389 21.49 -9.45 -30.55
CA THR A 389 22.17 -10.20 -29.48
C THR A 389 22.39 -11.67 -29.80
N THR A 390 22.08 -12.15 -31.01
CA THR A 390 22.09 -13.59 -31.31
C THR A 390 23.45 -14.26 -31.12
N ASN A 391 24.54 -13.65 -31.62
CA ASN A 391 25.86 -14.28 -31.70
C ASN A 391 27.00 -13.44 -31.07
N GLY A 392 26.67 -12.42 -30.27
CA GLY A 392 27.66 -11.52 -29.69
C GLY A 392 27.91 -11.77 -28.21
N ASP A 393 29.12 -11.44 -27.75
CA ASP A 393 29.40 -11.24 -26.33
C ASP A 393 28.56 -10.05 -25.83
N ILE A 394 27.68 -10.31 -24.86
CA ILE A 394 26.76 -9.30 -24.33
C ILE A 394 27.51 -8.08 -23.79
N ILE A 395 28.73 -8.23 -23.26
CA ILE A 395 29.52 -7.08 -22.78
C ILE A 395 29.96 -6.20 -23.95
N ALA A 396 30.40 -6.80 -25.05
CA ALA A 396 30.79 -6.06 -26.26
C ALA A 396 29.59 -5.34 -26.88
N LEU A 397 28.44 -6.00 -26.97
CA LEU A 397 27.20 -5.42 -27.48
C LEU A 397 26.66 -4.31 -26.56
N TYR A 398 26.78 -4.48 -25.25
CA TYR A 398 26.45 -3.42 -24.28
C TYR A 398 27.34 -2.19 -24.49
N ASN A 399 28.65 -2.37 -24.66
CA ASN A 399 29.55 -1.26 -24.97
C ASN A 399 29.24 -0.58 -26.33
N GLN A 400 28.83 -1.35 -27.33
CA GLN A 400 28.32 -0.80 -28.59
C GLN A 400 27.06 0.05 -28.36
N ALA A 401 26.15 -0.40 -27.49
CA ALA A 401 24.96 0.36 -27.12
C ALA A 401 25.31 1.71 -26.48
N LEU A 402 26.34 1.75 -25.63
CA LEU A 402 26.79 2.99 -24.98
C LEU A 402 27.27 4.06 -25.96
N ALA A 403 27.75 3.69 -27.16
CA ALA A 403 28.18 4.65 -28.18
C ALA A 403 27.04 5.56 -28.68
N HIS A 404 25.78 5.15 -28.50
CA HIS A 404 24.60 5.93 -28.83
C HIS A 404 24.15 6.86 -27.70
N ASN A 405 24.90 6.93 -26.59
CA ASN A 405 24.55 7.67 -25.38
C ASN A 405 23.09 7.44 -24.91
N PRO A 406 22.65 6.17 -24.77
CA PRO A 406 21.28 5.87 -24.39
C PRO A 406 21.01 6.31 -22.95
N GLY A 407 19.83 6.86 -22.69
CA GLY A 407 19.35 7.09 -21.33
C GLY A 407 18.77 5.82 -20.68
N LEU A 408 18.47 4.81 -21.51
CA LEU A 408 17.96 3.50 -21.10
C LEU A 408 18.39 2.43 -22.09
N ILE A 409 18.73 1.25 -21.58
CA ILE A 409 18.93 0.04 -22.38
C ILE A 409 17.79 -0.93 -22.07
N ILE A 410 17.11 -1.47 -23.09
CA ILE A 410 16.08 -2.49 -22.95
C ILE A 410 16.61 -3.81 -23.51
N GLY A 411 16.57 -4.87 -22.73
CA GLY A 411 17.20 -6.16 -23.00
C GLY A 411 18.44 -6.40 -22.12
N PRO A 412 19.07 -7.58 -22.24
CA PRO A 412 18.78 -8.65 -23.19
C PRO A 412 17.56 -9.50 -22.78
N LEU A 413 17.16 -10.41 -23.68
CA LEU A 413 16.08 -11.39 -23.46
C LEU A 413 16.62 -12.74 -22.95
N ASP A 414 17.83 -13.13 -23.36
CA ASP A 414 18.42 -14.42 -22.99
C ASP A 414 18.87 -14.45 -21.52
N ARG A 415 18.57 -15.55 -20.81
CA ARG A 415 18.82 -15.66 -19.36
C ARG A 415 20.31 -15.67 -19.02
N GLU A 416 21.14 -16.28 -19.86
CA GLU A 416 22.59 -16.33 -19.64
C GLU A 416 23.18 -14.92 -19.80
N GLN A 417 22.75 -14.20 -20.83
CA GLN A 417 23.15 -12.80 -21.04
C GLN A 417 22.70 -11.88 -19.89
N VAL A 418 21.48 -12.05 -19.36
CA VAL A 418 21.03 -11.31 -18.18
C VAL A 418 21.90 -11.64 -16.96
N SER A 419 22.25 -12.91 -16.76
CA SER A 419 23.14 -13.33 -15.65
C SER A 419 24.53 -12.70 -15.76
N ILE A 420 25.08 -12.56 -16.96
CA ILE A 420 26.36 -11.91 -17.18
C ILE A 420 26.28 -10.42 -16.79
N LEU A 421 25.23 -9.71 -17.22
CA LEU A 421 25.05 -8.29 -16.85
C LEU A 421 24.79 -8.10 -15.35
N ALA A 422 24.06 -9.01 -14.71
CA ALA A 422 23.79 -8.94 -13.28
C ALA A 422 25.03 -9.11 -12.40
N ALA A 423 26.08 -9.76 -12.91
CA ALA A 423 27.36 -9.89 -12.22
C ALA A 423 28.15 -8.56 -12.21
N ILE A 424 27.73 -7.55 -12.96
CA ILE A 424 28.38 -6.23 -13.01
C ILE A 424 27.81 -5.36 -11.88
N ALA A 425 28.67 -4.95 -10.95
CA ALA A 425 28.25 -4.24 -9.75
C ALA A 425 27.58 -2.88 -10.01
N ASP A 426 28.05 -2.12 -11.00
CA ASP A 426 27.43 -0.86 -11.43
C ASP A 426 27.41 -0.76 -12.95
N LEU A 427 26.21 -0.85 -13.53
CA LEU A 427 25.99 -0.57 -14.94
C LEU A 427 26.01 0.96 -15.16
N PRO A 428 26.68 1.44 -16.22
CA PRO A 428 26.79 2.86 -16.50
C PRO A 428 25.46 3.51 -16.90
N VAL A 429 24.55 2.71 -17.48
CA VAL A 429 23.22 3.16 -17.93
C VAL A 429 22.16 2.25 -17.30
N THR A 430 21.02 2.85 -16.94
CA THR A 430 19.84 2.10 -16.51
C THR A 430 19.47 1.05 -17.54
N THR A 431 19.36 -0.21 -17.12
CA THR A 431 19.15 -1.35 -18.01
C THR A 431 17.94 -2.14 -17.55
N LEU A 432 16.96 -2.32 -18.43
CA LEU A 432 15.76 -3.12 -18.23
C LEU A 432 15.94 -4.46 -18.95
N ALA A 433 16.46 -5.46 -18.25
CA ALA A 433 16.51 -6.83 -18.76
C ALA A 433 15.10 -7.40 -18.93
N LEU A 434 14.89 -8.18 -20.00
CA LEU A 434 13.59 -8.78 -20.34
C LEU A 434 13.49 -10.24 -19.90
N ASN A 435 14.24 -10.59 -18.85
CA ASN A 435 14.18 -11.87 -18.15
C ASN A 435 14.61 -11.68 -16.69
N TYR A 436 14.46 -12.73 -15.88
CA TYR A 436 14.96 -12.75 -14.50
C TYR A 436 16.11 -13.72 -14.32
N ILE A 437 16.89 -13.50 -13.27
CA ILE A 437 17.84 -14.46 -12.70
C ILE A 437 17.26 -15.08 -11.42
N ASP A 438 17.54 -16.36 -11.21
CA ASP A 438 17.07 -17.06 -10.02
C ASP A 438 17.90 -16.65 -8.80
N GLY A 439 17.25 -16.12 -7.76
CA GLY A 439 17.82 -16.02 -6.41
C GLY A 439 18.93 -14.99 -6.18
N GLN A 440 19.19 -14.08 -7.13
CA GLN A 440 20.17 -13.00 -6.95
C GLN A 440 19.53 -11.61 -7.08
N SER A 441 19.81 -10.73 -6.12
CA SER A 441 19.51 -9.30 -6.24
C SER A 441 20.40 -8.71 -7.34
N ALA A 442 19.80 -8.06 -8.32
CA ALA A 442 20.54 -7.30 -9.31
C ALA A 442 21.28 -6.15 -8.61
N GLY A 443 22.60 -6.08 -8.77
CA GLY A 443 23.40 -4.94 -8.33
C GLY A 443 23.25 -3.76 -9.30
N GLY A 444 23.47 -2.54 -8.81
CA GLY A 444 23.59 -1.35 -9.65
C GLY A 444 22.29 -0.96 -10.35
N ARG A 445 22.37 -0.44 -11.59
CA ARG A 445 21.24 0.08 -12.39
C ARG A 445 20.51 -0.96 -13.24
N LEU A 446 20.55 -2.23 -12.86
CA LEU A 446 19.88 -3.32 -13.58
C LEU A 446 18.48 -3.59 -12.99
N TYR A 447 17.46 -3.46 -13.83
CA TYR A 447 16.08 -3.83 -13.55
C TYR A 447 15.73 -5.06 -14.36
N GLN A 448 14.89 -5.91 -13.80
CA GLN A 448 14.49 -7.17 -14.43
C GLN A 448 12.99 -7.17 -14.66
N PHE A 449 12.57 -7.52 -15.86
CA PHE A 449 11.17 -7.65 -16.24
C PHE A 449 10.96 -8.95 -16.99
N GLY A 450 9.98 -9.74 -16.60
CA GLY A 450 9.70 -11.03 -17.18
C GLY A 450 8.31 -11.53 -16.81
N LEU A 451 7.81 -12.47 -17.61
CA LEU A 451 6.48 -13.05 -17.44
C LEU A 451 6.58 -14.42 -16.76
N ALA A 452 7.09 -14.45 -15.52
CA ALA A 452 7.29 -15.68 -14.78
C ALA A 452 5.94 -16.26 -14.30
N PRO A 453 5.58 -17.51 -14.67
CA PRO A 453 4.35 -18.17 -14.19
C PRO A 453 4.38 -18.47 -12.68
N GLU A 454 5.56 -18.53 -12.07
CA GLU A 454 5.73 -18.66 -10.63
C GLU A 454 5.11 -17.46 -9.87
N ASP A 455 5.14 -16.25 -10.44
CA ASP A 455 4.49 -15.07 -9.84
C ASP A 455 2.96 -15.15 -9.92
N GLU A 456 2.44 -15.79 -10.97
CA GLU A 456 1.01 -16.02 -11.14
C GLU A 456 0.50 -17.07 -10.15
N ALA A 457 1.30 -18.11 -9.93
CA ALA A 457 1.03 -19.14 -8.92
C ALA A 457 1.00 -18.57 -7.49
N ARG A 458 1.92 -17.67 -7.16
CA ARG A 458 1.93 -16.95 -5.87
C ARG A 458 0.67 -16.12 -5.67
N GLN A 459 0.23 -15.40 -6.70
CA GLN A 459 -1.03 -14.64 -6.65
C GLN A 459 -2.26 -15.53 -6.50
N ALA A 460 -2.29 -16.69 -7.15
CA ALA A 460 -3.37 -17.66 -6.97
C ALA A 460 -3.44 -18.20 -5.53
N ALA A 461 -2.29 -18.43 -4.88
CA ALA A 461 -2.23 -18.84 -3.49
C ALA A 461 -2.72 -17.75 -2.53
N GLU A 462 -2.31 -16.50 -2.76
CA GLU A 462 -2.78 -15.34 -1.99
C GLU A 462 -4.29 -15.16 -2.07
N GLN A 463 -4.86 -15.31 -3.27
CA GLN A 463 -6.30 -15.22 -3.47
C GLN A 463 -7.05 -16.35 -2.75
N ALA A 464 -6.53 -17.58 -2.79
CA ALA A 464 -7.17 -18.71 -2.14
C ALA A 464 -7.30 -18.49 -0.62
N ILE A 465 -6.24 -18.01 0.03
CA ILE A 465 -6.26 -17.68 1.47
C ILE A 465 -7.18 -16.50 1.75
N THR A 466 -7.16 -15.47 0.89
CA THR A 466 -8.06 -14.31 1.00
C THR A 466 -9.53 -14.72 0.93
N GLU A 467 -9.86 -15.76 0.16
CA GLU A 467 -11.20 -16.35 0.08
C GLU A 467 -11.50 -17.36 1.22
N GLY A 468 -10.60 -17.53 2.19
CA GLY A 468 -10.76 -18.48 3.30
C GLY A 468 -10.57 -19.95 2.91
N LEU A 469 -10.04 -20.23 1.72
CA LEU A 469 -9.74 -21.59 1.24
C LEU A 469 -8.39 -22.00 1.81
N THR A 470 -8.39 -22.91 2.80
CA THR A 470 -7.18 -23.24 3.57
C THR A 470 -6.62 -24.62 3.24
N LEU A 471 -7.38 -25.47 2.56
CA LEU A 471 -6.96 -26.81 2.15
C LEU A 471 -6.88 -26.94 0.63
N ALA A 472 -5.67 -27.03 0.08
CA ALA A 472 -5.46 -27.08 -1.36
C ALA A 472 -5.03 -28.47 -1.87
N ALA A 473 -5.49 -28.82 -3.07
CA ALA A 473 -4.91 -29.87 -3.89
C ALA A 473 -4.21 -29.26 -5.10
N VAL A 474 -3.04 -29.77 -5.46
CA VAL A 474 -2.22 -29.24 -6.55
C VAL A 474 -2.03 -30.29 -7.64
N MET A 475 -2.35 -29.91 -8.88
CA MET A 475 -2.16 -30.74 -10.07
C MET A 475 -1.22 -30.03 -11.04
N TYR A 476 -0.20 -30.73 -11.52
CA TYR A 476 0.77 -30.18 -12.48
C TYR A 476 1.17 -31.23 -13.51
N PRO A 477 1.59 -30.83 -14.73
CA PRO A 477 1.94 -31.81 -15.76
C PRO A 477 3.24 -32.52 -15.39
N ARG A 478 3.31 -33.81 -15.73
CA ARG A 478 4.58 -34.53 -15.80
C ARG A 478 5.32 -34.09 -17.05
N ASP A 479 6.21 -33.12 -16.90
CA ASP A 479 7.06 -32.61 -17.97
C ASP A 479 8.55 -32.86 -17.70
N ASN A 480 9.35 -32.94 -18.78
CA ASN A 480 10.80 -33.08 -18.67
C ASN A 480 11.50 -31.75 -18.41
N SER A 481 10.83 -30.62 -18.67
CA SER A 481 11.35 -29.27 -18.44
C SER A 481 11.30 -28.84 -16.98
N GLY A 482 10.58 -29.60 -16.12
CA GLY A 482 10.33 -29.27 -14.73
C GLY A 482 9.51 -27.99 -14.54
N TRP A 483 8.93 -27.43 -15.61
CA TRP A 483 8.18 -26.18 -15.57
C TRP A 483 6.94 -26.34 -14.70
N GLY A 484 6.16 -27.40 -14.93
CA GLY A 484 4.96 -27.68 -14.15
C GLY A 484 5.24 -27.79 -12.65
N LEU A 485 6.35 -28.44 -12.30
CA LEU A 485 6.78 -28.59 -10.91
C LEU A 485 7.21 -27.27 -10.28
N ARG A 486 7.95 -26.41 -10.98
CA ARG A 486 8.36 -25.09 -10.45
C ARG A 486 7.16 -24.20 -10.15
N VAL A 487 6.20 -24.13 -11.07
CA VAL A 487 4.97 -23.35 -10.88
C VAL A 487 4.14 -23.90 -9.72
N ALA A 488 4.00 -25.23 -9.62
CA ALA A 488 3.33 -25.87 -8.49
C ALA A 488 4.03 -25.58 -7.16
N THR A 489 5.36 -25.62 -7.13
CA THR A 489 6.17 -25.33 -5.93
C THR A 489 5.97 -23.89 -5.48
N ALA A 490 5.98 -22.93 -6.40
CA ALA A 490 5.72 -21.52 -6.08
C ALA A 490 4.33 -21.29 -5.45
N PHE A 491 3.30 -22.01 -5.91
CA PHE A 491 1.97 -22.00 -5.26
C PHE A 491 2.05 -22.63 -3.86
N ILE A 492 2.62 -23.83 -3.74
CA ILE A 492 2.67 -24.59 -2.47
C ILE A 492 3.39 -23.78 -1.39
N ASP A 493 4.58 -23.27 -1.70
CA ASP A 493 5.41 -22.51 -0.77
C ASP A 493 4.66 -21.25 -0.29
N ARG A 494 4.03 -20.52 -1.22
CA ARG A 494 3.27 -19.31 -0.87
C ARG A 494 2.04 -19.64 -0.05
N PHE A 495 1.25 -20.63 -0.46
CA PHE A 495 0.03 -21.05 0.22
C PHE A 495 0.32 -21.49 1.66
N GLN A 496 1.36 -22.29 1.86
CA GLN A 496 1.81 -22.73 3.17
C GLN A 496 2.37 -21.58 4.02
N SER A 497 3.11 -20.64 3.43
CA SER A 497 3.61 -19.46 4.14
C SER A 497 2.50 -18.55 4.69
N LEU A 498 1.32 -18.62 4.08
CA LEU A 498 0.12 -17.88 4.47
C LEU A 498 -0.82 -18.68 5.40
N GLY A 499 -0.38 -19.85 5.88
CA GLY A 499 -1.13 -20.70 6.83
C GLY A 499 -2.04 -21.75 6.16
N GLY A 500 -2.04 -21.86 4.84
CA GLY A 500 -2.74 -22.91 4.11
C GLY A 500 -2.05 -24.27 4.19
N THR A 501 -2.77 -25.35 3.89
CA THR A 501 -2.26 -26.72 3.90
C THR A 501 -2.34 -27.40 2.53
N VAL A 502 -1.15 -27.88 2.14
CA VAL A 502 -0.78 -28.89 1.14
C VAL A 502 -1.49 -30.25 1.19
N THR A 503 -2.81 -30.38 1.03
CA THR A 503 -3.48 -31.68 1.25
C THR A 503 -2.99 -32.80 0.31
N THR A 504 -2.75 -32.47 -0.96
CA THR A 504 -2.15 -33.39 -1.94
C THR A 504 -1.52 -32.62 -3.09
N SER A 505 -0.44 -33.15 -3.64
CA SER A 505 0.21 -32.63 -4.85
C SER A 505 0.55 -33.80 -5.76
N SER A 506 0.14 -33.75 -7.02
CA SER A 506 0.32 -34.86 -7.96
C SER A 506 0.60 -34.40 -9.38
N ALA A 507 1.60 -35.05 -10.00
CA ALA A 507 1.87 -34.91 -11.42
C ALA A 507 0.87 -35.74 -12.24
N TYR A 508 0.19 -35.12 -13.21
CA TYR A 508 -0.68 -35.81 -14.17
C TYR A 508 0.04 -36.13 -15.48
N ALA A 509 -0.38 -37.19 -16.16
CA ALA A 509 0.11 -37.65 -17.44
C ALA A 509 -1.03 -37.59 -18.48
N THR A 510 -1.17 -38.62 -19.32
CA THR A 510 -2.13 -38.63 -20.43
C THR A 510 -3.55 -39.06 -20.03
N ASP A 511 -3.72 -39.76 -18.90
CA ASP A 511 -5.04 -40.22 -18.44
C ASP A 511 -5.59 -39.31 -17.34
N ALA A 512 -6.21 -38.22 -17.78
CA ALA A 512 -6.83 -37.22 -16.91
C ALA A 512 -7.87 -37.83 -15.94
N SER A 513 -8.58 -38.90 -16.32
CA SER A 513 -9.59 -39.51 -15.47
C SER A 513 -8.97 -40.36 -14.36
N ALA A 514 -7.94 -41.15 -14.68
CA ALA A 514 -7.20 -41.91 -13.67
C ALA A 514 -6.46 -40.99 -12.68
N ASP A 515 -5.82 -39.94 -13.19
CA ASP A 515 -5.04 -38.99 -12.38
C ASP A 515 -5.92 -38.19 -11.43
N THR A 516 -7.07 -37.69 -11.90
CA THR A 516 -8.04 -36.98 -11.04
C THR A 516 -8.68 -37.91 -10.00
N ARG A 517 -9.00 -39.15 -10.37
CA ARG A 517 -9.53 -40.17 -9.44
C ARG A 517 -8.52 -40.53 -8.35
N ALA A 518 -7.23 -40.61 -8.69
CA ALA A 518 -6.15 -40.87 -7.76
C ALA A 518 -5.96 -39.70 -6.78
N MET A 519 -5.92 -38.46 -7.27
CA MET A 519 -5.78 -37.24 -6.46
C MET A 519 -6.93 -37.11 -5.44
N LEU A 520 -8.17 -37.33 -5.87
CA LEU A 520 -9.36 -37.23 -5.02
C LEU A 520 -9.55 -38.43 -4.08
N ALA A 521 -8.61 -39.40 -4.08
CA ALA A 521 -8.62 -40.61 -3.27
C ALA A 521 -9.91 -41.46 -3.38
N ILE A 522 -10.63 -41.37 -4.50
CA ILE A 522 -11.92 -42.05 -4.70
C ILE A 522 -11.75 -43.57 -4.68
N GLY A 523 -10.65 -44.08 -5.24
CA GLY A 523 -10.34 -45.51 -5.21
C GLY A 523 -10.15 -46.08 -3.79
N GLN A 524 -9.62 -45.28 -2.85
CA GLN A 524 -9.46 -45.71 -1.45
C GLN A 524 -10.81 -45.74 -0.72
N SER A 525 -11.72 -44.81 -1.05
CA SER A 525 -13.10 -44.77 -0.56
C SER A 525 -13.88 -46.02 -0.99
N GLU A 526 -13.78 -46.39 -2.27
CA GLU A 526 -14.39 -47.61 -2.82
C GLU A 526 -13.77 -48.89 -2.27
N ASN A 527 -12.45 -48.92 -2.03
CA ASN A 527 -11.78 -50.07 -1.42
C ASN A 527 -12.22 -50.27 0.03
N ARG A 528 -12.37 -49.19 0.81
CA ARG A 528 -12.95 -49.25 2.17
C ARG A 528 -14.39 -49.77 2.14
N ALA A 529 -15.22 -49.28 1.23
CA ALA A 529 -16.59 -49.75 1.07
C ALA A 529 -16.64 -51.24 0.69
N ARG A 530 -15.76 -51.69 -0.22
CA ARG A 530 -15.62 -53.10 -0.60
C ARG A 530 -15.12 -53.97 0.56
N GLN A 531 -14.23 -53.47 1.42
CA GLN A 531 -13.77 -54.18 2.61
C GLN A 531 -14.87 -54.28 3.67
N LEU A 532 -15.59 -53.19 3.95
CA LEU A 532 -16.72 -53.16 4.89
C LEU A 532 -17.85 -54.10 4.46
N ARG A 533 -18.16 -54.17 3.15
CA ARG A 533 -19.14 -55.13 2.59
C ARG A 533 -18.73 -56.59 2.72
N ARG A 534 -17.43 -56.91 2.81
CA ARG A 534 -16.96 -58.30 2.99
C ARG A 534 -17.11 -58.79 4.43
N HIS A 535 -17.20 -57.88 5.40
CA HIS A 535 -17.27 -58.21 6.82
C HIS A 535 -18.65 -57.91 7.45
N SER A 536 -19.64 -57.46 6.67
CA SER A 536 -20.99 -57.14 7.12
C SER A 536 -22.04 -57.58 6.11
N SER A 537 -23.11 -58.23 6.57
CA SER A 537 -24.26 -58.70 5.77
C SER A 537 -25.35 -57.63 5.56
N LEU A 538 -25.09 -56.38 5.94
CA LEU A 538 -25.98 -55.25 5.69
C LEU A 538 -25.80 -54.72 4.26
N ALA A 539 -26.91 -54.46 3.56
CA ALA A 539 -26.90 -53.76 2.28
C ALA A 539 -26.47 -52.30 2.48
N ILE A 540 -25.16 -52.05 2.48
CA ILE A 540 -24.61 -50.70 2.55
C ILE A 540 -24.74 -50.07 1.16
N GLU A 541 -25.77 -49.23 0.98
CA GLU A 541 -25.82 -48.27 -0.13
C GLU A 541 -24.61 -47.32 0.01
N PHE A 542 -23.64 -47.46 -0.89
CA PHE A 542 -22.41 -46.68 -0.90
C PHE A 542 -22.40 -45.84 -2.16
N GLU A 543 -22.60 -44.55 -1.99
CA GLU A 543 -22.23 -43.57 -3.00
C GLU A 543 -20.75 -43.23 -2.82
N PRO A 544 -19.93 -43.26 -3.88
CA PRO A 544 -18.54 -42.83 -3.82
C PRO A 544 -18.45 -41.38 -3.34
N ARG A 545 -17.95 -41.16 -2.12
CA ARG A 545 -17.73 -39.81 -1.57
C ARG A 545 -16.27 -39.43 -1.73
N ARG A 546 -16.05 -38.20 -2.24
CA ARG A 546 -14.74 -37.55 -2.27
C ARG A 546 -14.21 -37.32 -0.85
N ARG A 547 -12.91 -37.10 -0.75
CA ARG A 547 -12.30 -36.52 0.46
C ARG A 547 -12.83 -35.09 0.69
N GLN A 548 -13.19 -34.77 1.94
CA GLN A 548 -13.80 -33.49 2.35
C GLN A 548 -12.76 -32.46 2.81
N ASP A 549 -11.49 -32.83 2.77
CA ASP A 549 -10.31 -32.09 3.23
C ASP A 549 -9.62 -31.31 2.09
N ILE A 550 -10.38 -30.91 1.08
CA ILE A 550 -9.94 -30.02 -0.01
C ILE A 550 -11.03 -28.96 -0.22
N ASP A 551 -10.60 -27.70 -0.18
CA ASP A 551 -11.40 -26.50 -0.42
C ASP A 551 -11.15 -25.93 -1.82
N VAL A 552 -9.96 -26.14 -2.38
CA VAL A 552 -9.54 -25.59 -3.69
C VAL A 552 -8.61 -26.54 -4.45
N VAL A 553 -8.71 -26.54 -5.77
CA VAL A 553 -7.74 -27.20 -6.66
C VAL A 553 -6.93 -26.14 -7.39
N PHE A 554 -5.61 -26.16 -7.25
CA PHE A 554 -4.70 -25.40 -8.11
C PHE A 554 -4.24 -26.28 -9.27
N LEU A 555 -4.55 -25.87 -10.49
CA LEU A 555 -4.26 -26.59 -11.72
C LEU A 555 -3.22 -25.83 -12.55
N VAL A 556 -2.06 -26.43 -12.74
CA VAL A 556 -1.05 -26.00 -13.71
C VAL A 556 -1.27 -26.80 -14.98
N GLY A 557 -1.43 -26.14 -16.13
CA GLY A 557 -1.61 -26.82 -17.41
C GLY A 557 -1.90 -25.88 -18.57
N ASN A 558 -1.71 -26.39 -19.79
CA ASN A 558 -2.10 -25.70 -21.01
C ASN A 558 -3.61 -25.88 -21.31
N PRO A 559 -4.19 -25.16 -22.30
CA PRO A 559 -5.63 -25.24 -22.56
C PRO A 559 -6.10 -26.65 -22.94
N ALA A 560 -5.29 -27.42 -23.67
CA ALA A 560 -5.65 -28.78 -24.08
C ALA A 560 -5.70 -29.75 -22.90
N GLN A 561 -4.74 -29.67 -21.97
CA GLN A 561 -4.71 -30.46 -20.75
C GLN A 561 -5.87 -30.11 -19.83
N ALA A 562 -6.11 -28.81 -19.63
CA ALA A 562 -7.17 -28.34 -18.76
C ALA A 562 -8.57 -28.73 -19.26
N ARG A 563 -8.81 -28.71 -20.57
CA ARG A 563 -10.07 -29.17 -21.19
C ARG A 563 -10.32 -30.68 -20.97
N GLN A 564 -9.31 -31.46 -20.62
CA GLN A 564 -9.48 -32.86 -20.22
C GLN A 564 -9.64 -33.01 -18.70
N LEU A 565 -8.84 -32.28 -17.93
CA LEU A 565 -8.80 -32.41 -16.47
C LEU A 565 -10.04 -31.81 -15.79
N LYS A 566 -10.55 -30.67 -16.25
CA LYS A 566 -11.70 -30.01 -15.62
C LYS A 566 -12.99 -30.84 -15.75
N PRO A 567 -13.36 -31.41 -16.91
CA PRO A 567 -14.48 -32.35 -17.00
C PRO A 567 -14.27 -33.60 -16.13
N ALA A 568 -13.05 -34.14 -16.08
CA ALA A 568 -12.74 -35.30 -15.23
C ALA A 568 -12.93 -34.99 -13.73
N LEU A 569 -12.48 -33.81 -13.25
CA LEU A 569 -12.76 -33.32 -11.90
C LEU A 569 -14.27 -33.23 -11.63
N ASN A 570 -15.03 -32.64 -12.55
CA ASN A 570 -16.48 -32.52 -12.42
C ASN A 570 -17.17 -33.90 -12.34
N PHE A 571 -16.75 -34.85 -13.18
CA PHE A 571 -17.27 -36.21 -13.20
C PHE A 571 -17.02 -36.94 -11.87
N HIS A 572 -15.87 -36.70 -11.24
CA HIS A 572 -15.47 -37.29 -9.96
C HIS A 572 -15.98 -36.49 -8.73
N TYR A 573 -17.13 -35.82 -8.86
CA TYR A 573 -17.84 -35.08 -7.79
C TYR A 573 -17.09 -33.87 -7.20
N ALA A 574 -16.13 -33.29 -7.94
CA ALA A 574 -15.47 -32.02 -7.60
C ALA A 574 -16.09 -30.81 -8.32
N SER A 575 -17.34 -30.90 -8.78
CA SER A 575 -18.03 -29.80 -9.48
C SER A 575 -18.17 -28.53 -8.65
N ASN A 576 -18.24 -28.66 -7.33
CA ASN A 576 -18.39 -27.55 -6.39
C ASN A 576 -17.03 -27.03 -5.87
N LEU A 577 -15.91 -27.65 -6.26
CA LEU A 577 -14.59 -27.18 -5.87
C LEU A 577 -14.14 -26.05 -6.82
N PRO A 578 -13.78 -24.87 -6.29
CA PRO A 578 -13.11 -23.86 -7.09
C PRO A 578 -11.80 -24.43 -7.66
N VAL A 579 -11.58 -24.19 -8.94
CA VAL A 579 -10.34 -24.54 -9.65
C VAL A 579 -9.62 -23.25 -10.01
N PHE A 580 -8.44 -23.05 -9.45
CA PHE A 580 -7.57 -21.91 -9.71
C PHE A 580 -6.46 -22.32 -10.67
N ALA A 581 -6.01 -21.43 -11.55
CA ALA A 581 -4.94 -21.69 -12.50
C ALA A 581 -4.14 -20.43 -12.83
N THR A 582 -3.00 -20.62 -13.49
CA THR A 582 -2.22 -19.54 -14.12
C THR A 582 -2.76 -19.18 -15.51
N SER A 583 -2.25 -18.12 -16.14
CA SER A 583 -2.62 -17.69 -17.50
C SER A 583 -2.45 -18.77 -18.57
N HIS A 584 -1.59 -19.77 -18.34
CA HIS A 584 -1.30 -20.85 -19.28
C HIS A 584 -2.52 -21.69 -19.64
N ILE A 585 -3.58 -21.67 -18.83
CA ILE A 585 -4.83 -22.36 -19.12
C ILE A 585 -5.61 -21.73 -20.29
N TYR A 586 -5.30 -20.47 -20.64
CA TYR A 586 -5.97 -19.70 -21.67
C TYR A 586 -5.04 -19.40 -22.85
N SER A 587 -5.51 -19.72 -24.06
CA SER A 587 -4.77 -19.49 -25.31
C SER A 587 -4.67 -18.03 -25.73
N GLY A 588 -5.41 -17.12 -25.09
CA GLY A 588 -5.51 -15.71 -25.51
C GLY A 588 -6.59 -15.45 -26.56
N ALA A 589 -7.04 -16.48 -27.28
CA ALA A 589 -8.10 -16.39 -28.28
C ALA A 589 -9.46 -16.85 -27.73
N VAL A 590 -10.53 -16.17 -28.14
CA VAL A 590 -11.92 -16.51 -27.78
C VAL A 590 -12.37 -17.75 -28.57
N THR A 591 -12.42 -18.91 -27.93
CA THR A 591 -12.87 -20.17 -28.56
C THR A 591 -13.99 -20.87 -27.78
N PRO A 592 -15.23 -20.34 -27.79
CA PRO A 592 -16.30 -20.78 -26.89
C PRO A 592 -16.62 -22.26 -26.96
N ASP A 593 -16.62 -22.84 -28.16
CA ASP A 593 -16.93 -24.26 -28.36
C ASP A 593 -15.90 -25.18 -27.68
N ARG A 594 -14.62 -24.76 -27.65
CA ARG A 594 -13.53 -25.53 -27.03
C ARG A 594 -13.38 -25.24 -25.55
N ASP A 595 -13.69 -24.02 -25.12
CA ASP A 595 -13.47 -23.55 -23.75
C ASP A 595 -14.68 -23.76 -22.83
N ASN A 596 -15.80 -24.30 -23.35
CA ASN A 596 -16.93 -24.72 -22.52
C ASN A 596 -16.54 -25.71 -21.43
N ASP A 597 -15.58 -26.60 -21.71
CA ASP A 597 -15.04 -27.57 -20.74
C ASP A 597 -14.29 -26.90 -19.58
N LEU A 598 -13.87 -25.64 -19.76
CA LEU A 598 -13.15 -24.87 -18.75
C LEU A 598 -14.08 -24.03 -17.87
N ASN A 599 -15.40 -24.04 -18.11
CA ASN A 599 -16.35 -23.23 -17.35
C ASN A 599 -16.19 -23.40 -15.82
N GLY A 600 -16.16 -22.27 -15.12
CA GLY A 600 -15.97 -22.19 -13.66
C GLY A 600 -14.51 -22.20 -13.19
N VAL A 601 -13.53 -22.45 -14.07
CA VAL A 601 -12.12 -22.27 -13.73
C VAL A 601 -11.81 -20.78 -13.61
N ARG A 602 -11.15 -20.39 -12.51
CA ARG A 602 -10.65 -19.04 -12.25
C ARG A 602 -9.15 -18.99 -12.48
N PHE A 603 -8.66 -17.93 -13.07
CA PHE A 603 -7.24 -17.78 -13.36
C PHE A 603 -6.84 -16.32 -13.43
N VAL A 604 -5.54 -16.05 -13.37
CA VAL A 604 -4.98 -14.71 -13.60
C VAL A 604 -4.46 -14.58 -15.02
N ASP A 605 -4.62 -13.41 -15.62
CA ASP A 605 -4.02 -13.07 -16.91
C ASP A 605 -3.76 -11.58 -17.05
N ILE A 606 -3.06 -11.22 -18.12
CA ILE A 606 -2.74 -9.83 -18.43
C ILE A 606 -3.98 -9.05 -18.88
N PRO A 607 -4.14 -7.77 -18.46
CA PRO A 607 -5.22 -6.90 -18.93
C PRO A 607 -5.37 -6.88 -20.46
N TRP A 608 -4.26 -6.90 -21.21
CA TRP A 608 -4.28 -6.94 -22.69
C TRP A 608 -5.18 -8.03 -23.28
N LEU A 609 -5.25 -9.20 -22.65
CA LEU A 609 -6.05 -10.33 -23.15
C LEU A 609 -7.47 -10.36 -22.59
N LEU A 610 -7.72 -9.67 -21.48
CA LEU A 610 -8.98 -9.70 -20.75
C LEU A 610 -9.84 -8.45 -21.01
N GLU A 611 -9.23 -7.38 -21.50
CA GLU A 611 -9.84 -6.11 -21.83
C GLU A 611 -9.70 -5.87 -23.34
N SER A 612 -10.59 -5.06 -23.91
CA SER A 612 -10.59 -4.78 -25.36
C SER A 612 -11.16 -3.39 -25.64
N GLY A 613 -10.93 -2.88 -26.86
CA GLY A 613 -11.58 -1.66 -27.35
C GLY A 613 -10.83 -0.36 -27.08
N SER A 614 -9.54 -0.41 -26.75
CA SER A 614 -8.68 0.78 -26.72
C SER A 614 -8.24 1.17 -28.14
N PRO A 615 -7.86 2.45 -28.37
CA PRO A 615 -7.25 2.85 -29.63
C PRO A 615 -6.02 2.02 -30.00
N LEU A 616 -5.22 1.63 -29.00
CA LEU A 616 -4.05 0.77 -29.21
C LEU A 616 -4.46 -0.62 -29.69
N HIS A 617 -5.51 -1.23 -29.11
CA HIS A 617 -6.03 -2.51 -29.61
C HIS A 617 -6.46 -2.41 -31.08
N THR A 618 -7.21 -1.38 -31.45
CA THR A 618 -7.65 -1.16 -32.83
C THR A 618 -6.46 -1.01 -33.78
N GLN A 619 -5.48 -0.17 -33.43
CA GLN A 619 -4.28 0.04 -34.23
C GLN A 619 -3.49 -1.26 -34.40
N THR A 620 -3.33 -2.04 -33.32
CA THR A 620 -2.59 -3.30 -33.39
C THR A 620 -3.31 -4.35 -34.23
N ALA A 621 -4.64 -4.41 -34.18
CA ALA A 621 -5.44 -5.33 -34.99
C ALA A 621 -5.44 -4.97 -36.48
N GLU A 622 -5.25 -3.70 -36.83
CA GLU A 622 -5.09 -3.26 -38.22
C GLU A 622 -3.74 -3.70 -38.82
N VAL A 623 -2.66 -3.65 -38.03
CA VAL A 623 -1.31 -4.04 -38.48
C VAL A 623 -1.11 -5.56 -38.42
N TRP A 624 -1.56 -6.21 -37.35
CA TRP A 624 -1.44 -7.65 -37.11
C TRP A 624 -2.82 -8.27 -36.84
N PRO A 625 -3.66 -8.49 -37.87
CA PRO A 625 -5.01 -9.02 -37.70
C PRO A 625 -5.05 -10.44 -37.11
N ASP A 626 -4.00 -11.23 -37.31
CA ASP A 626 -3.86 -12.57 -36.73
C ASP A 626 -3.21 -12.57 -35.33
N GLY A 627 -2.78 -11.40 -34.84
CA GLY A 627 -2.04 -11.23 -33.59
C GLY A 627 -0.67 -11.94 -33.59
N HIS A 628 -0.18 -12.26 -32.40
CA HIS A 628 1.14 -12.89 -32.19
C HIS A 628 1.01 -14.34 -31.69
N GLY A 629 -0.18 -14.94 -31.81
CA GLY A 629 -0.48 -16.30 -31.39
C GLY A 629 -0.05 -16.57 -29.94
N ARG A 630 0.83 -17.56 -29.73
CA ARG A 630 1.31 -17.92 -28.39
C ARG A 630 2.20 -16.84 -27.73
N TYR A 631 2.66 -15.85 -28.49
CA TYR A 631 3.54 -14.77 -28.02
C TYR A 631 2.79 -13.47 -27.74
N GLU A 632 1.45 -13.46 -27.77
CA GLU A 632 0.64 -12.26 -27.50
C GLU A 632 0.95 -11.60 -26.14
N ARG A 633 1.32 -12.40 -25.13
CA ARG A 633 1.74 -11.87 -23.82
C ARG A 633 3.12 -11.18 -23.88
N LEU A 634 4.02 -11.66 -24.74
CA LEU A 634 5.32 -11.03 -24.98
C LEU A 634 5.18 -9.76 -25.81
N PHE A 635 4.22 -9.72 -26.73
CA PHE A 635 3.81 -8.49 -27.40
C PHE A 635 3.35 -7.43 -26.38
N ALA A 636 2.46 -7.80 -25.46
CA ALA A 636 2.06 -6.91 -24.36
C ALA A 636 3.24 -6.49 -23.47
N MET A 637 4.20 -7.39 -23.22
CA MET A 637 5.44 -7.06 -22.51
C MET A 637 6.28 -6.02 -23.26
N GLY A 638 6.34 -6.07 -24.59
CA GLY A 638 6.96 -5.04 -25.42
C GLY A 638 6.32 -3.66 -25.24
N ILE A 639 4.99 -3.60 -25.22
CA ILE A 639 4.23 -2.36 -24.96
C ILE A 639 4.64 -1.78 -23.60
N ASP A 640 4.60 -2.58 -22.53
CA ASP A 640 4.93 -2.09 -21.20
C ASP A 640 6.44 -1.79 -21.04
N ALA A 641 7.33 -2.55 -21.69
CA ALA A 641 8.77 -2.25 -21.72
C ALA A 641 9.03 -0.87 -22.32
N TYR A 642 8.31 -0.49 -23.39
CA TYR A 642 8.35 0.87 -23.90
C TYR A 642 7.80 1.87 -22.87
N ARG A 643 6.63 1.62 -22.28
CA ARG A 643 5.99 2.56 -21.33
C ARG A 643 6.79 2.78 -20.05
N LEU A 644 7.60 1.80 -19.66
CA LEU A 644 8.52 1.89 -18.53
C LEU A 644 9.66 2.89 -18.76
N HIS A 645 9.98 3.26 -20.01
CA HIS A 645 11.16 4.10 -20.28
C HIS A 645 11.16 5.43 -19.51
N ALA A 646 9.99 6.05 -19.39
CA ALA A 646 9.82 7.31 -18.67
C ALA A 646 9.53 7.10 -17.17
N ARG A 647 9.11 5.89 -16.76
CA ARG A 647 8.54 5.65 -15.42
C ARG A 647 9.42 4.83 -14.49
N LEU A 648 10.44 4.15 -15.01
CA LEU A 648 11.20 3.17 -14.23
C LEU A 648 11.80 3.76 -12.94
N LEU A 649 12.43 4.94 -13.03
CA LEU A 649 12.99 5.63 -11.86
C LEU A 649 11.91 6.10 -10.88
N MET A 650 10.76 6.56 -11.40
CA MET A 650 9.61 6.91 -10.55
C MET A 650 9.14 5.70 -9.76
N LEU A 651 9.01 4.55 -10.42
CA LEU A 651 8.57 3.31 -9.77
C LEU A 651 9.55 2.80 -8.71
N ASP A 652 10.84 3.06 -8.90
CA ASP A 652 11.91 2.67 -7.97
C ASP A 652 12.02 3.59 -6.76
N THR A 653 11.63 4.87 -6.89
CA THR A 653 11.87 5.89 -5.87
C THR A 653 10.63 6.34 -5.12
N VAL A 654 9.44 6.15 -5.69
CA VAL A 654 8.17 6.54 -5.08
C VAL A 654 7.53 5.31 -4.44
N PRO A 655 7.40 5.26 -3.11
CA PRO A 655 6.75 4.14 -2.41
C PRO A 655 5.34 3.90 -2.92
N ASP A 656 4.93 2.62 -2.96
CA ASP A 656 3.61 2.15 -3.39
C ASP A 656 3.19 2.60 -4.80
N SER A 657 4.11 3.17 -5.58
CA SER A 657 3.83 3.56 -6.95
C SER A 657 3.78 2.35 -7.87
N PHE A 658 2.91 2.43 -8.86
CA PHE A 658 2.75 1.38 -9.85
C PHE A 658 2.40 1.99 -11.21
N LEU A 659 2.77 1.28 -12.26
CA LEU A 659 2.29 1.54 -13.61
C LEU A 659 1.09 0.62 -13.87
N PRO A 660 -0.12 1.15 -14.16
CA PRO A 660 -1.19 0.32 -14.71
C PRO A 660 -0.77 -0.14 -16.12
N GLY A 661 -0.19 -1.32 -16.19
CA GLY A 661 0.37 -1.94 -17.39
C GLY A 661 -0.63 -2.80 -18.14
N VAL A 662 -0.38 -3.01 -19.43
CA VAL A 662 -1.13 -4.00 -20.22
C VAL A 662 -0.78 -5.44 -19.84
N THR A 663 0.35 -5.64 -19.15
CA THR A 663 0.81 -6.90 -18.53
C THR A 663 0.46 -7.06 -17.05
N GLY A 664 -0.31 -6.11 -16.49
CA GLY A 664 -0.71 -6.06 -15.08
C GLY A 664 -0.29 -4.75 -14.42
N GLN A 665 -0.63 -4.55 -13.15
CA GLN A 665 -0.07 -3.43 -12.39
C GLN A 665 1.41 -3.74 -12.09
N LEU A 666 2.32 -2.91 -12.61
CA LEU A 666 3.76 -3.07 -12.50
C LEU A 666 4.30 -2.23 -11.35
N SER A 667 5.07 -2.83 -10.45
CA SER A 667 5.80 -2.13 -9.39
C SER A 667 7.22 -2.66 -9.31
N VAL A 668 8.14 -1.87 -8.75
CA VAL A 668 9.54 -2.26 -8.59
C VAL A 668 9.73 -2.76 -7.16
N SER A 669 10.26 -3.96 -7.01
CA SER A 669 10.69 -4.47 -5.68
C SER A 669 12.05 -3.90 -5.29
N ASP A 670 12.42 -4.01 -4.01
CA ASP A 670 13.73 -3.58 -3.49
C ASP A 670 14.93 -4.18 -4.25
N ASN A 671 14.75 -5.34 -4.88
CA ASN A 671 15.76 -6.03 -5.69
C ASN A 671 15.71 -5.64 -7.18
N ARG A 672 15.01 -4.57 -7.53
CA ARG A 672 14.80 -4.05 -8.89
C ARG A 672 14.16 -5.06 -9.86
N VAL A 673 13.44 -6.02 -9.30
CA VAL A 673 12.60 -6.97 -10.03
C VAL A 673 11.22 -6.33 -10.17
N LEU A 674 10.73 -6.24 -11.40
CA LEU A 674 9.40 -5.74 -11.70
C LEU A 674 8.37 -6.80 -11.35
N THR A 675 7.57 -6.52 -10.34
CA THR A 675 6.49 -7.41 -9.93
C THR A 675 5.20 -6.99 -10.61
N ARG A 676 4.34 -7.98 -10.91
CA ARG A 676 3.09 -7.78 -11.65
C ARG A 676 1.91 -8.24 -10.79
N ARG A 677 0.91 -7.38 -10.60
CA ARG A 677 -0.41 -7.81 -10.12
C ARG A 677 -1.35 -7.95 -11.31
N LEU A 678 -1.81 -9.17 -11.55
CA LEU A 678 -2.62 -9.54 -12.72
C LEU A 678 -4.12 -9.37 -12.48
N SER A 679 -4.87 -9.32 -13.59
CA SER A 679 -6.32 -9.31 -13.55
C SER A 679 -6.83 -10.74 -13.41
N TRP A 680 -7.83 -10.93 -12.54
CA TRP A 680 -8.52 -12.21 -12.44
C TRP A 680 -9.57 -12.36 -13.52
N ALA A 681 -9.70 -13.58 -14.01
CA ALA A 681 -10.71 -14.00 -14.95
C ALA A 681 -11.33 -15.33 -14.53
N TRP A 682 -12.50 -15.62 -15.10
CA TRP A 682 -13.14 -16.92 -15.02
C TRP A 682 -13.70 -17.32 -16.38
N PHE A 683 -13.77 -18.61 -16.66
CA PHE A 683 -14.47 -19.10 -17.84
C PHE A 683 -15.98 -19.15 -17.60
N ARG A 684 -16.75 -18.46 -18.42
CA ARG A 684 -18.21 -18.48 -18.44
C ARG A 684 -18.72 -18.61 -19.87
N GLN A 685 -19.53 -19.63 -20.14
CA GLN A 685 -20.02 -19.95 -21.49
C GLN A 685 -18.88 -20.06 -22.52
N GLY A 686 -17.76 -20.67 -22.11
CA GLY A 686 -16.57 -20.83 -22.94
C GLY A 686 -15.82 -19.52 -23.22
N ARG A 687 -16.09 -18.44 -22.48
CA ARG A 687 -15.37 -17.17 -22.64
C ARG A 687 -14.65 -16.82 -21.34
N ALA A 688 -13.38 -16.42 -21.46
CA ALA A 688 -12.67 -15.78 -20.37
C ALA A 688 -13.30 -14.40 -20.12
N GLN A 689 -13.85 -14.20 -18.92
CA GLN A 689 -14.43 -12.94 -18.49
C GLN A 689 -13.67 -12.46 -17.27
N ARG A 690 -13.33 -11.17 -17.22
CA ARG A 690 -12.71 -10.58 -16.05
C ARG A 690 -13.65 -10.63 -14.85
N ILE A 691 -13.10 -10.88 -13.66
CA ILE A 691 -13.80 -10.80 -12.37
C ILE A 691 -13.11 -9.79 -11.44
N PRO A 692 -13.85 -9.09 -10.58
CA PRO A 692 -13.26 -8.35 -9.46
C PRO A 692 -12.51 -9.33 -8.52
N VAL A 693 -11.41 -8.85 -7.93
CA VAL A 693 -10.73 -9.59 -6.86
C VAL A 693 -11.65 -9.60 -5.64
N VAL A 694 -11.84 -10.76 -5.00
CA VAL A 694 -12.56 -10.82 -3.73
C VAL A 694 -11.72 -10.12 -2.66
N ALA A 695 -12.12 -8.93 -2.22
CA ALA A 695 -11.60 -8.35 -0.99
C ALA A 695 -12.10 -9.22 0.18
N GLY A 696 -11.19 -9.79 0.96
CA GLY A 696 -11.50 -10.77 1.99
C GLY A 696 -12.59 -10.27 2.93
N SER A 697 -13.79 -10.83 2.84
CA SER A 697 -14.80 -10.69 3.88
C SER A 697 -14.46 -11.69 4.99
N HIS A 698 -13.90 -11.24 6.10
CA HIS A 698 -13.93 -12.00 7.34
C HIS A 698 -15.39 -12.14 7.78
N GLN A 699 -16.07 -13.21 7.34
CA GLN A 699 -17.30 -13.62 8.01
C GLN A 699 -16.91 -14.34 9.29
N GLY A 700 -16.92 -13.59 10.39
CA GLY A 700 -17.05 -14.14 11.73
C GLY A 700 -18.28 -15.05 11.78
N ALA A 701 -18.14 -16.17 12.48
CA ALA A 701 -19.18 -17.14 12.70
C ALA A 701 -20.41 -16.47 13.34
N ASP A 702 -21.47 -16.24 12.54
CA ASP A 702 -22.81 -16.02 13.08
C ASP A 702 -23.75 -17.10 12.54
N HIS A 703 -24.23 -17.92 13.46
CA HIS A 703 -25.26 -18.90 13.20
C HIS A 703 -26.57 -18.16 12.95
N GLY A 704 -26.98 -18.14 11.68
CA GLY A 704 -28.38 -17.95 11.31
C GLY A 704 -28.70 -16.63 10.64
N ARG A 705 -28.20 -16.44 9.42
CA ARG A 705 -28.94 -15.81 8.31
C ARG A 705 -28.20 -16.07 7.00
N SER A 706 -28.83 -16.86 6.13
CA SER A 706 -28.30 -17.21 4.81
C SER A 706 -27.96 -15.95 4.01
N ALA A 707 -26.67 -15.69 3.81
CA ALA A 707 -26.20 -14.94 2.66
C ALA A 707 -26.47 -15.80 1.42
N THR A 708 -27.33 -15.32 0.53
CA THR A 708 -27.61 -15.96 -0.75
C THR A 708 -26.36 -15.90 -1.60
N ILE A 709 -25.56 -16.96 -1.56
CA ILE A 709 -24.68 -17.35 -2.66
C ILE A 709 -25.59 -17.43 -3.89
N VAL A 710 -25.29 -16.67 -4.94
CA VAL A 710 -25.97 -16.81 -6.22
C VAL A 710 -25.65 -18.20 -6.75
N ALA A 711 -26.55 -19.15 -6.47
CA ALA A 711 -26.53 -20.47 -7.06
C ALA A 711 -26.65 -20.35 -8.59
N PRO A 712 -26.02 -21.24 -9.36
CA PRO A 712 -26.19 -21.26 -10.80
C PRO A 712 -27.67 -21.50 -11.13
N PRO A 713 -28.26 -20.82 -12.13
CA PRO A 713 -29.61 -21.14 -12.56
C PRO A 713 -29.62 -22.57 -13.11
N THR A 714 -30.40 -23.43 -12.48
CA THR A 714 -30.74 -24.76 -12.98
C THR A 714 -31.68 -24.65 -14.18
N ARG A 715 -31.11 -24.64 -15.39
CA ARG A 715 -31.48 -25.44 -16.58
C ARG A 715 -30.86 -24.82 -17.83
#